data_AF-A0A9P9F737-F1
#
_entry.id   AF-A0A9P9F737-F1
#
_cell.length_a   1.000
_cell.length_b   1.000
_cell.length_c   1.000
_cell.angle_alpha   90.00
_cell.angle_beta   90.00
_cell.angle_gamma   90.00
#
_symmetry.space_group_name_H-M   'P 1'
#
loop_
_entity.id
_entity.type
_entity.pdbx_description
1 polymer ?
#
loop_
_entity_poly.entity_id
_entity_poly.type
_entity_poly.pdbx_seq_one_letter_code
_entity_poly.pdbx_strand_id
1 'polypeptide(L)'
;VPEGEEAEDEDKLDYSALNGCTVNKGGNLINDKGELIGRVVEGEVKKLVGKKADENGDIWNDAGKKIGKGEPLPDSEREDLKDFAPFENFPDAIVEADGRVTFEGKQVGQVVEGDPKRLKGSKVDEDGDILDRRGNVIGKAEAWDEPETEAVPEVDMSILAGKRVNKAGNVVGSNGELFGRVIEGHIGSLVGRMCDKDGNVRGESGEIVGRAELVPEDQRQGTKDGPFADLGGCTVTHGGKVVTSSGEVVGRLISGDEKALYGRPVDEDGDILDRNGNEIGKAERWEEPEAEPEAAIDYSSLAGKRVNKAGNVVGSNGEIYGRVVEGHIGSLIGRMCDKDGNVRSESGDIIGRAELVGEGGREGTRDGAFAELAGCTVNKDGKVITASGDVVGRLTSGDPKALYGRAVDEDGDILDRNGNVIGKAERWQEEEVQKKKDPLAGRRVNREGNVVDEDGNIIGKLTSGDLFICSGKEVDEDGDVINQKGESIGHVSRLEDIPPEPEAEPEPEPEETPEEKAKREEAERDSKLAGSIAACVEQALDKMRPICKLITDKVDTAERTPKDELDEEELVRVVKPLLEEGGRILTETNGSIRGLDPDGRIQQNAKHKAATRDATPEEYHLAEVLKELTGTITECIDNGKRKIEGMPHAEKELSPLWGLLAEPLFQILAAVGLLLNGVLGLVGRLLSLVGLGGIVDSILGGLGVNKILDTLGLGSVVGAVLGIGIVCNSMGFLRLPIAMRLLLVRHGETVDNVAGLFAGSRDSPLTTHGVLQARRLAEHLAARDLALTHLFSSDLQRAVKTAEAVCGAQKQADLAVVRLGELREKDFGTGEGTKVGAGGHEGAETNEAMRLRVDRFLDDHLVPVFLAGKSTVCVVAHGIILGVLFKAISVRIPYTLAPSAASEFSDVVALSRRLWWSNTGYLEAVLSPAPGRLPLKLSVETVNGVDHLKGLKRTRGGIGSAMFDARQKTMDSFFKPTSRKRKHDDK
;
A
#
# COMPACT_ATOMS: atom_id res chain seq x y z
N VAL A 1 -13.22 51.35 -36.77
CA VAL A 1 -12.31 50.47 -37.53
C VAL A 1 -11.63 49.61 -36.49
N PRO A 2 -12.09 48.36 -36.27
CA PRO A 2 -11.39 47.44 -35.40
C PRO A 2 -10.30 46.69 -36.18
N GLU A 3 -9.19 46.49 -35.50
CA GLU A 3 -7.94 45.90 -35.94
C GLU A 3 -7.94 44.39 -35.77
N GLY A 4 -7.37 43.68 -36.75
CA GLY A 4 -6.57 42.45 -36.60
C GLY A 4 -7.22 41.21 -35.99
N GLU A 5 -7.77 40.35 -36.84
CA GLU A 5 -7.90 38.91 -36.55
C GLU A 5 -6.49 38.28 -36.59
N GLU A 6 -6.02 37.75 -35.46
CA GLU A 6 -4.90 36.82 -35.42
C GLU A 6 -5.43 35.42 -35.75
N ALA A 7 -4.84 34.82 -36.79
CA ALA A 7 -5.17 33.48 -37.27
C ALA A 7 -4.62 32.42 -36.29
N GLU A 8 -5.48 31.46 -35.94
CA GLU A 8 -5.10 30.24 -35.22
C GLU A 8 -4.07 29.45 -36.04
N ASP A 9 -2.94 29.11 -35.42
CA ASP A 9 -1.95 28.19 -35.99
C ASP A 9 -2.58 26.79 -36.11
N GLU A 10 -2.81 26.33 -37.35
CA GLU A 10 -3.17 24.93 -37.63
C GLU A 10 -2.02 24.00 -37.21
N ASP A 11 -2.30 23.05 -36.32
CA ASP A 11 -1.40 21.96 -35.96
C ASP A 11 -0.84 21.29 -37.23
N LYS A 12 0.47 21.45 -37.46
CA LYS A 12 1.16 20.73 -38.55
C LYS A 12 1.16 19.24 -38.22
N LEU A 13 0.25 18.50 -38.86
CA LEU A 13 0.28 17.04 -38.87
C LEU A 13 1.64 16.56 -39.43
N ASP A 14 2.31 15.67 -38.70
CA ASP A 14 3.58 15.09 -39.12
C ASP A 14 3.34 13.96 -40.14
N TYR A 15 3.54 14.27 -41.42
CA TYR A 15 3.39 13.33 -42.54
C TYR A 15 4.54 12.34 -42.67
N SER A 16 5.65 12.53 -41.95
CA SER A 16 6.85 11.69 -42.09
C SER A 16 6.58 10.22 -41.75
N ALA A 17 5.63 9.97 -40.84
CA ALA A 17 5.20 8.63 -40.46
C ALA A 17 4.58 7.82 -41.62
N LEU A 18 4.07 8.47 -42.67
CA LEU A 18 3.49 7.79 -43.83
C LEU A 18 4.52 7.28 -44.83
N ASN A 19 5.79 7.66 -44.69
CA ASN A 19 6.83 7.31 -45.64
C ASN A 19 6.99 5.78 -45.75
N GLY A 20 6.80 5.23 -46.94
CA GLY A 20 6.94 3.79 -47.21
C GLY A 20 5.70 2.96 -46.87
N CYS A 21 4.66 3.55 -46.27
CA CYS A 21 3.40 2.88 -45.97
C CYS A 21 2.66 2.48 -47.24
N THR A 22 2.04 1.29 -47.24
CA THR A 22 1.32 0.73 -48.38
C THR A 22 -0.18 0.84 -48.20
N VAL A 23 -0.91 1.16 -49.26
CA VAL A 23 -2.38 1.26 -49.22
C VAL A 23 -3.04 -0.13 -49.28
N ASN A 24 -3.89 -0.46 -48.30
CA ASN A 24 -4.66 -1.70 -48.29
C ASN A 24 -5.99 -1.58 -49.06
N LYS A 25 -6.77 -2.67 -49.13
CA LYS A 25 -8.06 -2.70 -49.85
C LYS A 25 -9.14 -1.78 -49.24
N GLY A 26 -9.03 -1.49 -47.95
CA GLY A 26 -9.92 -0.57 -47.22
C GLY A 26 -9.60 0.91 -47.44
N GLY A 27 -8.51 1.25 -48.13
CA GLY A 27 -8.07 2.64 -48.31
C GLY A 27 -7.23 3.17 -47.15
N ASN A 28 -6.65 2.28 -46.33
CA ASN A 28 -5.80 2.62 -45.21
C ASN A 28 -4.31 2.45 -45.56
N LEU A 29 -3.44 3.25 -44.95
CA LEU A 29 -1.99 3.21 -45.08
C LEU A 29 -1.40 2.42 -43.92
N ILE A 30 -0.77 1.30 -44.25
CA ILE A 30 -0.15 0.38 -43.30
C ILE A 30 1.37 0.37 -43.46
N ASN A 31 2.10 0.26 -42.35
CA ASN A 31 3.56 0.13 -42.38
C ASN A 31 3.99 -1.32 -42.70
N ASP A 32 5.30 -1.56 -42.75
CA ASP A 32 5.87 -2.88 -43.06
C ASP A 32 5.59 -3.94 -41.95
N LYS A 33 5.13 -3.52 -40.76
CA LYS A 33 4.67 -4.39 -39.67
C LYS A 33 3.16 -4.68 -39.72
N GLY A 34 2.42 -4.07 -40.66
CA GLY A 34 0.97 -4.23 -40.79
C GLY A 34 0.14 -3.29 -39.91
N GLU A 35 0.78 -2.35 -39.20
CA GLU A 35 0.11 -1.40 -38.31
C GLU A 35 -0.55 -0.27 -39.10
N LEU A 36 -1.72 0.19 -38.63
CA LEU A 36 -2.48 1.27 -39.24
C LEU A 36 -1.87 2.63 -38.89
N ILE A 37 -1.26 3.31 -39.86
CA ILE A 37 -0.59 4.60 -39.65
C ILE A 37 -1.42 5.77 -40.17
N GLY A 38 -2.19 5.57 -41.24
CA GLY A 38 -2.98 6.63 -41.86
C GLY A 38 -4.10 6.13 -42.77
N ARG A 39 -4.78 7.06 -43.44
CA ARG A 39 -5.84 6.77 -44.43
C ARG A 39 -5.66 7.56 -45.71
N VAL A 40 -6.13 7.01 -46.82
CA VAL A 40 -6.17 7.71 -48.11
C VAL A 40 -7.27 8.77 -48.08
N VAL A 41 -6.90 10.00 -48.38
CA VAL A 41 -7.82 11.15 -48.45
C VAL A 41 -8.05 11.64 -49.89
N GLU A 42 -7.14 11.32 -50.80
CA GLU A 42 -7.26 11.71 -52.21
C GLU A 42 -6.92 10.54 -53.15
N GLY A 43 -7.74 10.35 -54.19
CA GLY A 43 -7.56 9.34 -55.22
C GLY A 43 -8.51 8.13 -55.12
N GLU A 44 -8.62 7.36 -56.19
CA GLU A 44 -9.51 6.18 -56.21
C GLU A 44 -8.84 4.98 -55.52
N VAL A 45 -9.35 4.59 -54.34
CA VAL A 45 -8.81 3.48 -53.51
C VAL A 45 -8.48 2.23 -54.32
N LYS A 46 -9.37 1.81 -55.24
CA LYS A 46 -9.16 0.62 -56.10
C LYS A 46 -7.89 0.67 -56.97
N LYS A 47 -7.41 1.88 -57.32
CA LYS A 47 -6.18 2.10 -58.11
C LYS A 47 -4.95 2.32 -57.24
N LEU A 48 -5.15 2.58 -55.95
CA LEU A 48 -4.11 2.86 -54.97
C LEU A 48 -3.68 1.64 -54.16
N VAL A 49 -4.53 0.60 -54.08
CA VAL A 49 -4.20 -0.66 -53.37
C VAL A 49 -2.83 -1.19 -53.82
N GLY A 50 -1.94 -1.42 -52.85
CA GLY A 50 -0.58 -1.91 -53.07
C GLY A 50 0.44 -0.84 -53.48
N LYS A 51 0.07 0.44 -53.54
CA LYS A 51 0.98 1.57 -53.80
C LYS A 51 1.49 2.19 -52.49
N LYS A 52 2.68 2.78 -52.55
CA LYS A 52 3.36 3.37 -51.38
C LYS A 52 3.19 4.88 -51.33
N ALA A 53 3.04 5.40 -50.10
CA ALA A 53 3.12 6.84 -49.82
C ALA A 53 4.57 7.27 -49.55
N ASP A 54 4.87 8.53 -49.81
CA ASP A 54 6.14 9.18 -49.45
C ASP A 54 6.05 9.96 -48.13
N GLU A 55 7.14 10.64 -47.76
CA GLU A 55 7.27 11.47 -46.56
C GLU A 55 6.30 12.67 -46.48
N ASN A 56 5.61 13.00 -47.58
CA ASN A 56 4.60 14.05 -47.64
C ASN A 56 3.17 13.47 -47.73
N GLY A 57 3.04 12.15 -47.62
CA GLY A 57 1.77 11.42 -47.79
C GLY A 57 1.33 11.27 -49.25
N ASP A 58 2.16 11.60 -50.24
CA ASP A 58 1.79 11.50 -51.65
C ASP A 58 1.97 10.06 -52.16
N ILE A 59 0.96 9.53 -52.87
CA ILE A 59 0.93 8.15 -53.37
C ILE A 59 1.19 8.17 -54.88
N TRP A 60 2.23 7.45 -55.29
CA TRP A 60 2.76 7.46 -56.65
C TRP A 60 2.47 6.15 -57.39
N ASN A 61 2.30 6.25 -58.71
CA ASN A 61 2.23 5.07 -59.57
C ASN A 61 3.65 4.63 -60.01
N ASP A 62 3.74 3.45 -60.65
CA ASP A 62 5.03 2.89 -61.11
C ASP A 62 5.72 3.73 -62.21
N ALA A 63 5.02 4.74 -62.75
CA ALA A 63 5.54 5.68 -63.73
C ALA A 63 5.97 7.02 -63.09
N GLY A 64 5.99 7.13 -61.76
CA GLY A 64 6.43 8.32 -61.02
C GLY A 64 5.43 9.49 -61.04
N LYS A 65 4.15 9.22 -61.33
CA LYS A 65 3.07 10.22 -61.29
C LYS A 65 2.25 10.06 -60.03
N LYS A 66 2.00 11.17 -59.32
CA LYS A 66 1.08 11.23 -58.18
C LYS A 66 -0.33 10.83 -58.60
N ILE A 67 -0.90 9.86 -57.89
CA ILE A 67 -2.24 9.31 -58.14
C ILE A 67 -3.14 9.33 -56.90
N GLY A 68 -2.61 9.66 -55.72
CA GLY A 68 -3.39 9.85 -54.50
C GLY A 68 -2.61 10.57 -53.39
N LYS A 69 -3.27 10.79 -52.26
CA LYS A 69 -2.69 11.38 -51.03
C LYS A 69 -3.26 10.70 -49.78
N GLY A 70 -2.42 10.51 -48.77
CA GLY A 70 -2.74 9.99 -47.46
C GLY A 70 -2.56 11.01 -46.34
N GLU A 71 -3.27 10.81 -45.24
CA GLU A 71 -3.15 11.58 -43.99
C GLU A 71 -2.90 10.64 -42.79
N PRO A 72 -2.02 11.03 -41.85
CA PRO A 72 -1.75 10.26 -40.64
C PRO A 72 -2.96 10.31 -39.69
N LEU A 73 -3.23 9.18 -39.03
CA LEU A 73 -4.28 9.09 -38.00
C LEU A 73 -3.69 9.40 -36.60
N PRO A 74 -4.38 10.16 -35.73
CA PRO A 74 -4.00 10.33 -34.33
C PRO A 74 -4.01 9.01 -33.57
N ASP A 75 -3.15 8.88 -32.55
CA ASP A 75 -3.04 7.63 -31.76
C ASP A 75 -4.36 7.20 -31.12
N SER A 76 -5.23 8.15 -30.74
CA SER A 76 -6.57 7.86 -30.23
C SER A 76 -7.52 7.23 -31.27
N GLU A 77 -7.41 7.57 -32.56
CA GLU A 77 -8.26 6.96 -33.61
C GLU A 77 -7.70 5.61 -34.10
N ARG A 78 -6.42 5.31 -33.83
CA ARG A 78 -5.80 4.02 -34.15
C ARG A 78 -6.31 2.89 -33.24
N GLU A 79 -6.72 3.21 -32.01
CA GLU A 79 -7.24 2.22 -31.06
C GLU A 79 -8.69 1.80 -31.37
N ASP A 80 -9.50 2.71 -31.91
CA ASP A 80 -10.93 2.47 -32.20
C ASP A 80 -11.18 1.59 -33.45
N LEU A 81 -10.16 1.29 -34.25
CA LEU A 81 -10.26 0.52 -35.50
C LEU A 81 -9.72 -0.93 -35.41
N LYS A 82 -9.50 -1.47 -34.21
CA LYS A 82 -8.97 -2.85 -34.01
C LYS A 82 -9.96 -3.99 -34.33
N ASP A 83 -11.19 -3.71 -34.77
CA ASP A 83 -12.19 -4.72 -35.15
C ASP A 83 -12.12 -5.11 -36.64
N PHE A 84 -11.01 -5.69 -37.10
CA PHE A 84 -10.93 -6.36 -38.41
C PHE A 84 -11.05 -7.87 -38.27
N ALA A 85 -11.56 -8.56 -39.30
CA ALA A 85 -11.63 -10.02 -39.29
C ALA A 85 -10.19 -10.61 -39.35
N PRO A 86 -9.87 -11.63 -38.52
CA PRO A 86 -8.48 -12.03 -38.22
C PRO A 86 -7.64 -12.46 -39.44
N PHE A 87 -8.26 -12.82 -40.57
CA PHE A 87 -7.55 -13.22 -41.80
C PHE A 87 -7.90 -12.36 -43.03
N GLU A 88 -8.57 -11.23 -42.86
CA GLU A 88 -9.01 -10.33 -43.95
C GLU A 88 -7.83 -9.87 -44.84
N ASN A 89 -6.63 -9.78 -44.27
CA ASN A 89 -5.39 -9.37 -44.96
C ASN A 89 -4.61 -10.52 -45.61
N PHE A 90 -5.06 -11.79 -45.46
CA PHE A 90 -4.35 -12.98 -45.92
C PHE A 90 -5.20 -13.85 -46.88
N PRO A 91 -5.60 -13.31 -48.05
CA PRO A 91 -6.45 -14.05 -48.98
C PRO A 91 -5.70 -15.29 -49.51
N ASP A 92 -6.24 -16.49 -49.30
CA ASP A 92 -5.62 -17.79 -49.63
C ASP A 92 -4.62 -18.35 -48.60
N ALA A 93 -4.76 -18.04 -47.31
CA ALA A 93 -4.02 -18.71 -46.25
C ALA A 93 -4.32 -20.24 -46.20
N ILE A 94 -3.28 -21.05 -45.97
CA ILE A 94 -3.34 -22.53 -46.02
C ILE A 94 -2.79 -23.15 -44.72
N VAL A 95 -3.46 -24.19 -44.25
CA VAL A 95 -3.05 -24.98 -43.08
C VAL A 95 -1.89 -25.95 -43.41
N GLU A 96 -0.85 -25.96 -42.59
CA GLU A 96 0.30 -26.87 -42.64
C GLU A 96 0.12 -28.12 -41.76
N ALA A 97 1.01 -29.10 -41.95
CA ALA A 97 0.92 -30.42 -41.28
C ALA A 97 1.00 -30.39 -39.75
N ASP A 98 1.61 -29.33 -39.21
CA ASP A 98 1.85 -29.09 -37.80
C ASP A 98 0.83 -28.13 -37.16
N GLY A 99 -0.15 -27.66 -37.94
CA GLY A 99 -1.22 -26.79 -37.46
C GLY A 99 -0.95 -25.31 -37.64
N ARG A 100 0.16 -24.92 -38.27
CA ARG A 100 0.41 -23.52 -38.65
C ARG A 100 -0.44 -23.14 -39.85
N VAL A 101 -0.96 -21.92 -39.89
CA VAL A 101 -1.61 -21.34 -41.05
C VAL A 101 -0.62 -20.39 -41.71
N THR A 102 -0.35 -20.59 -43.00
CA THR A 102 0.66 -19.83 -43.74
C THR A 102 0.08 -19.11 -44.94
N PHE A 103 0.60 -17.93 -45.22
CA PHE A 103 0.33 -17.14 -46.41
C PHE A 103 1.67 -16.69 -47.00
N GLU A 104 1.88 -16.96 -48.29
CA GLU A 104 3.16 -16.70 -48.99
C GLU A 104 4.43 -17.24 -48.28
N GLY A 105 4.28 -18.34 -47.54
CA GLY A 105 5.38 -18.98 -46.80
C GLY A 105 5.69 -18.38 -45.42
N LYS A 106 4.95 -17.36 -44.98
CA LYS A 106 5.00 -16.82 -43.62
C LYS A 106 3.84 -17.34 -42.78
N GLN A 107 4.07 -17.57 -41.49
CA GLN A 107 3.01 -17.97 -40.56
C GLN A 107 2.15 -16.75 -40.23
N VAL A 108 0.84 -16.89 -40.41
CA VAL A 108 -0.16 -15.83 -40.19
C VAL A 108 -1.29 -16.28 -39.26
N GLY A 109 -1.33 -17.57 -38.91
CA GLY A 109 -2.32 -18.12 -37.99
C GLY A 109 -1.94 -19.47 -37.41
N GLN A 110 -2.76 -19.98 -36.51
CA GLN A 110 -2.67 -21.34 -35.98
C GLN A 110 -4.05 -21.99 -35.90
N VAL A 111 -4.13 -23.29 -36.20
CA VAL A 111 -5.35 -24.08 -36.07
C VAL A 111 -5.67 -24.29 -34.59
N VAL A 112 -6.80 -23.74 -34.15
CA VAL A 112 -7.33 -23.89 -32.78
C VAL A 112 -8.37 -25.00 -32.68
N GLU A 113 -9.06 -25.31 -33.78
CA GLU A 113 -10.11 -26.32 -33.80
C GLU A 113 -9.95 -27.26 -35.00
N GLY A 114 -9.85 -28.56 -34.69
CA GLY A 114 -9.68 -29.65 -35.67
C GLY A 114 -8.30 -30.29 -35.64
N ASP A 115 -8.15 -31.47 -36.25
CA ASP A 115 -6.87 -32.21 -36.26
C ASP A 115 -5.95 -31.67 -37.36
N PRO A 116 -4.80 -31.05 -37.03
CA PRO A 116 -3.90 -30.42 -37.99
C PRO A 116 -3.47 -31.33 -39.15
N LYS A 117 -3.25 -32.61 -38.85
CA LYS A 117 -2.81 -33.59 -39.85
C LYS A 117 -3.88 -33.87 -40.92
N ARG A 118 -5.16 -33.66 -40.58
CA ARG A 118 -6.30 -33.85 -41.47
C ARG A 118 -6.71 -32.57 -42.19
N LEU A 119 -6.37 -31.42 -41.63
CA LEU A 119 -6.67 -30.09 -42.17
C LEU A 119 -5.58 -29.56 -43.10
N LYS A 120 -4.40 -30.18 -43.12
CA LYS A 120 -3.30 -29.83 -44.04
C LYS A 120 -3.77 -29.59 -45.47
N GLY A 121 -3.47 -28.42 -46.02
CA GLY A 121 -3.81 -28.01 -47.38
C GLY A 121 -5.22 -27.40 -47.54
N SER A 122 -5.97 -27.23 -46.45
CA SER A 122 -7.29 -26.58 -46.45
C SER A 122 -7.13 -25.06 -46.39
N LYS A 123 -8.08 -24.33 -46.99
CA LYS A 123 -8.08 -22.86 -47.03
C LYS A 123 -8.75 -22.30 -45.78
N VAL A 124 -8.27 -21.14 -45.32
CA VAL A 124 -8.86 -20.35 -44.25
C VAL A 124 -9.57 -19.15 -44.86
N ASP A 125 -10.79 -18.85 -44.43
CA ASP A 125 -11.52 -17.63 -44.82
C ASP A 125 -11.22 -16.44 -43.91
N GLU A 126 -11.82 -15.29 -44.21
CA GLU A 126 -11.54 -13.99 -43.56
C GLU A 126 -11.83 -14.01 -42.05
N ASP A 127 -12.78 -14.84 -41.61
CA ASP A 127 -13.23 -15.00 -40.22
C ASP A 127 -12.44 -16.09 -39.44
N GLY A 128 -11.52 -16.80 -40.12
CA GLY A 128 -10.73 -17.87 -39.51
C GLY A 128 -11.34 -19.26 -39.62
N ASP A 129 -12.41 -19.46 -40.40
CA ASP A 129 -12.97 -20.79 -40.63
C ASP A 129 -12.18 -21.56 -41.70
N ILE A 130 -11.86 -22.83 -41.40
CA ILE A 130 -11.11 -23.71 -42.29
C ILE A 130 -12.09 -24.51 -43.15
N LEU A 131 -12.01 -24.35 -44.46
CA LEU A 131 -12.99 -24.87 -45.41
C LEU A 131 -12.49 -26.10 -46.19
N ASP A 132 -13.38 -27.08 -46.40
CA ASP A 132 -13.14 -28.20 -47.31
C ASP A 132 -13.26 -27.78 -48.80
N ARG A 133 -12.93 -28.68 -49.73
CA ARG A 133 -13.06 -28.43 -51.19
C ARG A 133 -14.49 -28.13 -51.67
N ARG A 134 -15.50 -28.32 -50.81
CA ARG A 134 -16.92 -28.10 -51.08
C ARG A 134 -17.46 -26.86 -50.35
N GLY A 135 -16.61 -26.13 -49.61
CA GLY A 135 -16.96 -24.91 -48.88
C GLY A 135 -17.58 -25.14 -47.49
N ASN A 136 -17.46 -26.34 -46.89
CA ASN A 136 -17.95 -26.59 -45.53
C ASN A 136 -16.86 -26.32 -44.50
N VAL A 137 -17.24 -25.74 -43.36
CA VAL A 137 -16.35 -25.53 -42.21
C VAL A 137 -15.97 -26.88 -41.58
N ILE A 138 -14.67 -27.16 -41.52
CA ILE A 138 -14.07 -28.39 -40.99
C ILE A 138 -13.08 -28.15 -39.85
N GLY A 139 -12.80 -26.89 -39.53
CA GLY A 139 -11.96 -26.47 -38.41
C GLY A 139 -11.96 -24.94 -38.27
N LYS A 140 -11.23 -24.43 -37.29
CA LYS A 140 -11.01 -22.99 -37.06
C LYS A 140 -9.54 -22.69 -36.84
N ALA A 141 -9.12 -21.53 -37.30
CA ALA A 141 -7.81 -20.95 -37.08
C ALA A 141 -7.97 -19.57 -36.42
N GLU A 142 -6.98 -19.19 -35.63
CA GLU A 142 -6.83 -17.85 -35.08
C GLU A 142 -5.61 -17.16 -35.68
N ALA A 143 -5.64 -15.83 -35.77
CA ALA A 143 -4.50 -15.05 -36.23
C ALA A 143 -3.30 -15.28 -35.30
N TRP A 144 -2.12 -15.42 -35.91
CA TRP A 144 -0.88 -15.64 -35.18
C TRP A 144 -0.15 -14.31 -35.10
N ASP A 145 -0.20 -13.70 -33.92
CA ASP A 145 0.73 -12.64 -33.58
C ASP A 145 2.08 -13.28 -33.27
N GLU A 146 3.12 -12.86 -33.97
CA GLU A 146 4.49 -13.21 -33.62
C GLU A 146 4.68 -12.72 -32.18
N PRO A 147 4.94 -13.60 -31.19
CA PRO A 147 5.25 -13.12 -29.87
C PRO A 147 6.47 -12.22 -30.04
N GLU A 148 6.31 -10.93 -29.75
CA GLU A 148 7.45 -10.03 -29.62
C GLU A 148 8.37 -10.72 -28.61
N THR A 149 9.47 -11.22 -29.14
CA THR A 149 10.61 -11.58 -28.31
C THR A 149 11.17 -10.25 -27.89
N GLU A 150 10.57 -9.67 -26.84
CA GLU A 150 11.36 -8.90 -25.91
C GLU A 150 12.57 -9.78 -25.61
N ALA A 151 13.76 -9.27 -25.94
CA ALA A 151 14.96 -9.84 -25.38
C ALA A 151 14.77 -9.77 -23.88
N VAL A 152 14.38 -10.89 -23.27
CA VAL A 152 14.43 -11.06 -21.83
C VAL A 152 15.88 -10.69 -21.50
N PRO A 153 16.14 -9.61 -20.75
CA PRO A 153 17.51 -9.39 -20.29
C PRO A 153 17.91 -10.71 -19.63
N GLU A 154 19.02 -11.31 -20.06
CA GLU A 154 19.54 -12.50 -19.38
C GLU A 154 19.72 -12.09 -17.91
N VAL A 155 18.76 -12.47 -17.07
CA VAL A 155 18.83 -12.24 -15.64
C VAL A 155 20.01 -13.08 -15.20
N ASP A 156 21.06 -12.44 -14.72
CA ASP A 156 22.27 -13.13 -14.30
C ASP A 156 21.95 -14.02 -13.09
N MET A 157 21.67 -15.30 -13.36
CA MET A 157 21.32 -16.31 -12.36
C MET A 157 22.53 -16.77 -11.54
N SER A 158 23.73 -16.22 -11.80
CA SER A 158 24.95 -16.56 -11.06
C SER A 158 24.85 -16.23 -9.57
N ILE A 159 23.96 -15.32 -9.16
CA ILE A 159 23.69 -14.98 -7.76
C ILE A 159 23.14 -16.19 -6.98
N LEU A 160 22.42 -17.10 -7.64
CA LEU A 160 21.89 -18.32 -7.04
C LEU A 160 22.96 -19.41 -6.89
N ALA A 161 24.11 -19.29 -7.56
CA ALA A 161 25.16 -20.28 -7.54
C ALA A 161 25.69 -20.51 -6.11
N GLY A 162 25.67 -21.75 -5.64
CA GLY A 162 26.15 -22.15 -4.32
C GLY A 162 25.20 -21.81 -3.16
N LYS A 163 24.03 -21.22 -3.44
CA LYS A 163 22.97 -20.97 -2.45
C LYS A 163 22.11 -22.22 -2.25
N ARG A 164 21.48 -22.38 -1.07
CA ARG A 164 20.85 -23.65 -0.64
C ARG A 164 19.35 -23.51 -0.51
N VAL A 165 18.60 -24.55 -0.87
CA VAL A 165 17.13 -24.58 -0.73
C VAL A 165 16.74 -24.87 0.74
N ASN A 166 15.87 -24.06 1.35
CA ASN A 166 15.34 -24.27 2.70
C ASN A 166 14.03 -25.09 2.70
N LYS A 167 13.46 -25.34 3.89
CA LYS A 167 12.21 -26.13 4.04
C LYS A 167 10.98 -25.47 3.41
N ALA A 168 10.99 -24.15 3.22
CA ALA A 168 9.92 -23.40 2.59
C ALA A 168 10.01 -23.37 1.05
N GLY A 169 11.05 -23.97 0.45
CA GLY A 169 11.27 -23.94 -1.00
C GLY A 169 12.00 -22.68 -1.48
N ASN A 170 12.59 -21.89 -0.58
CA ASN A 170 13.37 -20.71 -0.92
C ASN A 170 14.86 -21.06 -1.08
N VAL A 171 15.53 -20.46 -2.04
CA VAL A 171 16.99 -20.49 -2.22
C VAL A 171 17.61 -19.37 -1.37
N VAL A 172 18.34 -19.75 -0.33
CA VAL A 172 18.87 -18.84 0.68
C VAL A 172 20.39 -18.87 0.78
N GLY A 173 20.97 -17.75 1.21
CA GLY A 173 22.39 -17.61 1.53
C GLY A 173 22.79 -18.25 2.86
N SER A 174 24.08 -18.21 3.18
CA SER A 174 24.64 -18.75 4.43
C SER A 174 24.14 -18.07 5.71
N ASN A 175 23.54 -16.89 5.56
CA ASN A 175 22.94 -16.04 6.60
C ASN A 175 21.39 -16.06 6.55
N GLY A 176 20.78 -16.91 5.73
CA GLY A 176 19.32 -17.01 5.60
C GLY A 176 18.66 -15.99 4.65
N GLU A 177 19.44 -15.12 4.00
CA GLU A 177 18.93 -14.14 3.04
C GLU A 177 18.28 -14.82 1.83
N LEU A 178 17.13 -14.30 1.39
CA LEU A 178 16.35 -14.83 0.27
C LEU A 178 16.97 -14.37 -1.06
N PHE A 179 17.40 -15.31 -1.89
CA PHE A 179 17.92 -15.02 -3.23
C PHE A 179 17.02 -15.57 -4.34
N GLY A 180 16.29 -16.66 -4.09
CA GLY A 180 15.45 -17.29 -5.11
C GLY A 180 14.34 -18.16 -4.54
N ARG A 181 13.46 -18.68 -5.41
CA ARG A 181 12.38 -19.60 -5.09
C ARG A 181 12.40 -20.80 -6.02
N VAL A 182 12.18 -21.99 -5.49
CA VAL A 182 12.08 -23.21 -6.29
C VAL A 182 10.75 -23.23 -7.03
N ILE A 183 10.81 -23.32 -8.36
CA ILE A 183 9.66 -23.36 -9.26
C ILE A 183 9.37 -24.79 -9.77
N GLU A 184 10.38 -25.66 -9.80
CA GLU A 184 10.24 -27.04 -10.26
C GLU A 184 10.95 -28.03 -9.33
N GLY A 185 10.27 -29.15 -9.07
CA GLY A 185 10.75 -30.25 -8.24
C GLY A 185 10.12 -30.29 -6.84
N HIS A 186 10.20 -31.46 -6.17
CA HIS A 186 9.51 -31.68 -4.91
C HIS A 186 10.32 -31.09 -3.74
N ILE A 187 9.81 -30.04 -3.08
CA ILE A 187 10.52 -29.25 -2.04
C ILE A 187 11.20 -30.15 -1.00
N GLY A 188 10.48 -31.13 -0.42
CA GLY A 188 11.04 -32.03 0.60
C GLY A 188 12.27 -32.84 0.17
N SER A 189 12.48 -33.05 -1.13
CA SER A 189 13.67 -33.72 -1.69
C SER A 189 14.79 -32.75 -2.06
N LEU A 190 14.46 -31.46 -2.19
CA LEU A 190 15.37 -30.38 -2.58
C LEU A 190 15.91 -29.62 -1.37
N VAL A 191 15.26 -29.69 -0.21
CA VAL A 191 15.74 -29.09 1.04
C VAL A 191 17.20 -29.51 1.29
N GLY A 192 18.05 -28.51 1.46
CA GLY A 192 19.47 -28.71 1.70
C GLY A 192 20.31 -28.85 0.43
N ARG A 193 19.76 -28.85 -0.77
CA ARG A 193 20.53 -28.95 -2.03
C ARG A 193 20.95 -27.57 -2.56
N MET A 194 22.01 -27.53 -3.36
CA MET A 194 22.61 -26.30 -3.88
C MET A 194 22.13 -25.99 -5.30
N CYS A 195 21.92 -24.71 -5.59
CA CYS A 195 21.67 -24.21 -6.94
C CYS A 195 22.99 -23.97 -7.70
N ASP A 196 22.99 -24.26 -8.99
CA ASP A 196 24.06 -23.85 -9.91
C ASP A 196 23.80 -22.46 -10.50
N LYS A 197 24.78 -21.95 -11.26
CA LYS A 197 24.75 -20.62 -11.90
C LYS A 197 23.64 -20.42 -12.92
N ASP A 198 22.97 -21.50 -13.32
CA ASP A 198 21.88 -21.48 -14.31
C ASP A 198 20.52 -21.70 -13.61
N GLY A 199 20.48 -21.60 -12.27
CA GLY A 199 19.27 -21.77 -11.45
C GLY A 199 18.83 -23.22 -11.24
N ASN A 200 19.64 -24.23 -11.59
CA ASN A 200 19.27 -25.63 -11.42
C ASN A 200 19.72 -26.18 -10.06
N VAL A 201 18.82 -26.88 -9.38
CA VAL A 201 19.11 -27.58 -8.13
C VAL A 201 19.66 -28.96 -8.45
N ARG A 202 20.90 -29.24 -8.03
CA ARG A 202 21.58 -30.51 -8.33
C ARG A 202 21.50 -31.51 -7.19
N GLY A 203 21.37 -32.78 -7.54
CA GLY A 203 21.44 -33.91 -6.61
C GLY A 203 22.86 -34.38 -6.29
N GLU A 204 22.96 -35.36 -5.39
CA GLU A 204 24.25 -35.90 -4.92
C GLU A 204 25.08 -36.55 -6.04
N SER A 205 24.44 -37.04 -7.10
CA SER A 205 25.11 -37.58 -8.30
C SER A 205 25.25 -36.57 -9.44
N GLY A 206 24.91 -35.29 -9.21
CA GLY A 206 25.08 -34.18 -10.17
C GLY A 206 23.94 -33.99 -11.18
N GLU A 207 22.89 -34.81 -11.11
CA GLU A 207 21.66 -34.71 -11.90
C GLU A 207 20.80 -33.51 -11.47
N ILE A 208 20.05 -32.94 -12.42
CA ILE A 208 19.12 -31.84 -12.14
C ILE A 208 17.86 -32.43 -11.52
N VAL A 209 17.56 -32.03 -10.28
CA VAL A 209 16.41 -32.52 -9.50
C VAL A 209 15.34 -31.46 -9.26
N GLY A 210 15.66 -30.19 -9.56
CA GLY A 210 14.73 -29.07 -9.49
C GLY A 210 15.29 -27.82 -10.13
N ARG A 211 14.47 -26.76 -10.21
CA ARG A 211 14.84 -25.46 -10.79
C ARG A 211 14.32 -24.33 -9.91
N ALA A 212 15.09 -23.26 -9.80
CA ALA A 212 14.76 -22.08 -9.03
C ALA A 212 14.85 -20.80 -9.86
N GLU A 213 14.02 -19.83 -9.53
CA GLU A 213 14.02 -18.48 -10.09
C GLU A 213 14.60 -17.47 -9.08
N LEU A 214 15.13 -16.36 -9.58
CA LEU A 214 15.65 -15.27 -8.76
C LEU A 214 14.49 -14.42 -8.21
N VAL A 215 14.51 -14.12 -6.91
CA VAL A 215 13.52 -13.20 -6.31
C VAL A 215 13.99 -11.75 -6.56
N PRO A 216 13.09 -10.82 -6.95
CA PRO A 216 13.39 -9.39 -7.09
C PRO A 216 14.02 -8.76 -5.84
N GLU A 217 14.95 -7.81 -5.99
CA GLU A 217 15.75 -7.24 -4.88
C GLU A 217 14.93 -6.61 -3.76
N ASP A 218 13.82 -5.95 -4.12
CA ASP A 218 12.83 -5.37 -3.21
C ASP A 218 12.14 -6.42 -2.33
N GLN A 219 12.10 -7.68 -2.77
CA GLN A 219 11.50 -8.80 -2.05
C GLN A 219 12.53 -9.69 -1.33
N ARG A 220 13.83 -9.37 -1.40
CA ARG A 220 14.91 -10.16 -0.74
C ARG A 220 15.07 -9.84 0.75
N GLN A 221 14.47 -8.76 1.24
CA GLN A 221 14.45 -8.44 2.68
C GLN A 221 13.13 -8.88 3.32
N GLY A 222 13.16 -10.04 3.98
CA GLY A 222 12.12 -10.42 4.93
C GLY A 222 11.88 -11.92 5.05
N THR A 223 12.59 -12.56 5.97
CA THR A 223 12.08 -13.62 6.87
C THR A 223 13.13 -13.86 7.96
N LYS A 224 12.99 -13.21 9.12
CA LYS A 224 13.61 -13.65 10.37
C LYS A 224 12.45 -14.04 11.27
N ASP A 225 12.02 -15.29 11.23
CA ASP A 225 10.93 -15.75 12.08
C ASP A 225 11.37 -17.01 12.85
N GLY A 226 11.46 -16.83 14.17
CA GLY A 226 11.77 -17.85 15.18
C GLY A 226 12.53 -17.21 16.37
N PRO A 227 12.03 -17.28 17.63
CA PRO A 227 12.66 -16.62 18.78
C PRO A 227 14.06 -17.16 19.13
N PHE A 228 14.45 -18.32 18.58
CA PHE A 228 15.79 -18.92 18.70
C PHE A 228 16.47 -19.13 17.34
N ALA A 229 15.93 -18.57 16.24
CA ALA A 229 16.43 -18.78 14.88
C ALA A 229 17.86 -18.27 14.65
N ASP A 230 18.29 -17.30 15.45
CA ASP A 230 19.65 -16.76 15.49
C ASP A 230 20.60 -17.57 16.41
N LEU A 231 20.09 -18.54 17.17
CA LEU A 231 20.80 -19.27 18.23
C LEU A 231 20.75 -20.80 17.97
N GLY A 232 21.64 -21.27 17.10
CA GLY A 232 21.75 -22.69 16.77
C GLY A 232 22.25 -23.55 17.94
N GLY A 233 21.59 -24.70 18.18
CA GLY A 233 22.06 -25.72 19.13
C GLY A 233 21.63 -25.53 20.58
N CYS A 234 20.48 -24.89 20.83
CA CYS A 234 19.94 -24.68 22.17
C CYS A 234 19.44 -25.97 22.82
N THR A 235 19.68 -26.15 24.12
CA THR A 235 19.26 -27.33 24.91
C THR A 235 18.73 -26.96 26.29
N VAL A 236 17.86 -27.79 26.85
CA VAL A 236 17.25 -27.56 28.17
C VAL A 236 18.15 -28.04 29.33
N THR A 237 18.29 -27.24 30.38
CA THR A 237 19.09 -27.52 31.59
C THR A 237 18.27 -28.08 32.76
N HIS A 238 18.94 -28.44 33.86
CA HIS A 238 18.37 -29.13 35.03
C HIS A 238 17.43 -28.27 35.92
N GLY A 239 16.85 -27.20 35.38
CA GLY A 239 15.96 -26.29 36.09
C GLY A 239 15.11 -25.43 35.15
N GLY A 240 14.70 -25.98 34.01
CA GLY A 240 13.81 -25.29 33.08
C GLY A 240 14.45 -24.25 32.17
N LYS A 241 15.73 -23.89 32.36
CA LYS A 241 16.41 -22.88 31.53
C LYS A 241 16.92 -23.48 30.20
N VAL A 242 16.87 -22.71 29.12
CA VAL A 242 17.38 -23.06 27.80
C VAL A 242 18.74 -22.39 27.61
N VAL A 243 19.75 -23.19 27.24
CA VAL A 243 21.12 -22.72 27.03
C VAL A 243 21.61 -23.02 25.61
N THR A 244 22.46 -22.16 25.08
CA THR A 244 23.17 -22.37 23.82
C THR A 244 24.27 -23.44 23.95
N SER A 245 24.89 -23.85 22.84
CA SER A 245 26.04 -24.75 22.86
C SER A 245 27.27 -24.19 23.59
N SER A 246 27.34 -22.86 23.80
CA SER A 246 28.39 -22.21 24.61
C SER A 246 28.06 -22.15 26.11
N GLY A 247 26.86 -22.58 26.53
CA GLY A 247 26.42 -22.62 27.93
C GLY A 247 25.74 -21.35 28.43
N GLU A 248 25.43 -20.40 27.55
CA GLU A 248 24.76 -19.14 27.86
C GLU A 248 23.24 -19.34 27.96
N VAL A 249 22.60 -18.78 28.99
CA VAL A 249 21.15 -18.90 29.20
C VAL A 249 20.42 -17.90 28.29
N VAL A 250 19.61 -18.43 27.37
CA VAL A 250 18.91 -17.63 26.36
C VAL A 250 17.40 -17.80 26.42
N GLY A 251 16.89 -18.69 27.26
CA GLY A 251 15.46 -18.94 27.35
C GLY A 251 15.04 -19.71 28.60
N ARG A 252 13.73 -19.92 28.70
CA ARG A 252 13.12 -20.80 29.71
C ARG A 252 11.99 -21.62 29.11
N LEU A 253 11.76 -22.78 29.69
CA LEU A 253 10.60 -23.62 29.42
C LEU A 253 9.33 -22.92 29.90
N ILE A 254 8.33 -22.89 29.02
CA ILE A 254 6.97 -22.42 29.32
C ILE A 254 5.96 -23.57 29.40
N SER A 255 6.28 -24.73 28.81
CA SER A 255 5.44 -25.94 28.90
C SER A 255 6.28 -27.23 28.84
N GLY A 256 5.83 -28.26 29.55
CA GLY A 256 6.48 -29.58 29.60
C GLY A 256 7.21 -29.87 30.93
N ASP A 257 7.48 -31.15 31.20
CA ASP A 257 8.11 -31.58 32.46
C ASP A 257 9.64 -31.38 32.42
N GLU A 258 10.16 -30.48 33.25
CA GLU A 258 11.58 -30.08 33.32
C GLU A 258 12.53 -31.27 33.41
N LYS A 259 12.15 -32.31 34.17
CA LYS A 259 12.99 -33.50 34.35
C LYS A 259 13.03 -34.40 33.12
N ALA A 260 11.94 -34.43 32.35
CA ALA A 260 11.81 -35.23 31.14
C ALA A 260 12.44 -34.56 29.90
N LEU A 261 12.52 -33.22 29.93
CA LEU A 261 13.04 -32.40 28.83
C LEU A 261 14.52 -32.03 28.99
N TYR A 262 15.13 -32.29 30.14
CA TYR A 262 16.56 -32.07 30.36
C TYR A 262 17.43 -32.69 29.25
N GLY A 263 18.33 -31.87 28.68
CA GLY A 263 19.26 -32.23 27.63
C GLY A 263 18.64 -32.40 26.25
N ARG A 264 17.35 -32.07 26.07
CA ARG A 264 16.71 -32.09 24.76
C ARG A 264 16.95 -30.78 23.99
N PRO A 265 17.09 -30.87 22.64
CA PRO A 265 17.24 -29.69 21.80
C PRO A 265 15.93 -28.92 21.69
N VAL A 266 16.06 -27.60 21.64
CA VAL A 266 15.00 -26.63 21.33
C VAL A 266 15.20 -26.21 19.88
N ASP A 267 14.15 -26.21 19.07
CA ASP A 267 14.22 -25.73 17.68
C ASP A 267 14.12 -24.20 17.57
N GLU A 268 14.26 -23.70 16.34
CA GLU A 268 14.31 -22.27 16.02
C GLU A 268 13.03 -21.50 16.42
N ASP A 269 11.91 -22.22 16.52
CA ASP A 269 10.59 -21.71 16.89
C ASP A 269 10.30 -21.81 18.41
N GLY A 270 11.19 -22.47 19.16
CA GLY A 270 11.07 -22.69 20.60
C GLY A 270 10.40 -24.02 20.97
N ASP A 271 10.13 -24.92 20.03
CA ASP A 271 9.48 -26.20 20.29
C ASP A 271 10.51 -27.29 20.63
N ILE A 272 10.11 -28.21 21.52
CA ILE A 272 10.92 -29.36 21.94
C ILE A 272 10.19 -30.62 21.52
N LEU A 273 10.80 -31.36 20.60
CA LEU A 273 10.17 -32.51 19.96
C LEU A 273 10.67 -33.85 20.52
N ASP A 274 9.83 -34.87 20.42
CA ASP A 274 10.24 -36.27 20.61
C ASP A 274 10.90 -36.86 19.35
N ARG A 275 11.40 -38.10 19.44
CA ARG A 275 12.04 -38.79 18.31
C ARG A 275 11.08 -39.06 17.14
N ASN A 276 9.78 -38.92 17.36
CA ASN A 276 8.74 -39.12 16.35
C ASN A 276 8.25 -37.77 15.78
N GLY A 277 8.80 -36.64 16.24
CA GLY A 277 8.45 -35.29 15.77
C GLY A 277 7.23 -34.67 16.46
N ASN A 278 6.75 -35.24 17.58
CA ASN A 278 5.65 -34.63 18.34
C ASN A 278 6.17 -33.62 19.36
N GLU A 279 5.46 -32.50 19.52
CA GLU A 279 5.75 -31.50 20.54
C GLU A 279 5.52 -32.07 21.95
N ILE A 280 6.55 -32.01 22.78
CA ILE A 280 6.53 -32.47 24.18
C ILE A 280 6.88 -31.37 25.18
N GLY A 281 7.20 -30.18 24.70
CA GLY A 281 7.42 -28.97 25.49
C GLY A 281 7.74 -27.78 24.61
N LYS A 282 7.59 -26.58 25.17
CA LYS A 282 7.82 -25.30 24.48
C LYS A 282 8.63 -24.37 25.37
N ALA A 283 9.53 -23.61 24.75
CA ALA A 283 10.39 -22.64 25.38
C ALA A 283 10.20 -21.25 24.77
N GLU A 284 10.43 -20.22 25.57
CA GLU A 284 10.45 -18.83 25.14
C GLU A 284 11.82 -18.21 25.41
N ARG A 285 12.17 -17.20 24.62
CA ARG A 285 13.38 -16.41 24.86
C ARG A 285 13.21 -15.62 26.16
N TRP A 286 14.19 -15.73 27.03
CA TRP A 286 14.16 -15.17 28.37
C TRP A 286 15.59 -14.96 28.86
N GLU A 287 15.93 -13.71 29.14
CA GLU A 287 17.20 -13.31 29.73
C GLU A 287 16.99 -13.13 31.24
N GLU A 288 17.88 -13.74 32.02
CA GLU A 288 17.93 -13.51 33.46
C GLU A 288 18.38 -12.05 33.68
N PRO A 289 17.70 -11.23 34.49
CA PRO A 289 18.16 -9.86 34.74
C PRO A 289 19.49 -9.93 35.50
N GLU A 290 20.59 -9.85 34.76
CA GLU A 290 21.94 -9.80 35.32
C GLU A 290 22.34 -8.35 35.62
N ALA A 291 22.96 -8.17 36.79
CA ALA A 291 23.62 -6.94 37.17
C ALA A 291 24.73 -6.61 36.15
N GLU A 292 24.81 -5.34 35.77
CA GLU A 292 25.65 -4.86 34.66
C GLU A 292 27.11 -5.33 34.75
N PRO A 293 27.70 -5.85 33.65
CA PRO A 293 29.11 -6.13 33.59
C PRO A 293 29.90 -4.85 33.30
N GLU A 294 30.97 -4.62 34.07
CA GLU A 294 31.88 -3.49 33.88
C GLU A 294 32.58 -3.58 32.52
N ALA A 295 32.42 -2.54 31.69
CA ALA A 295 33.17 -2.37 30.45
C ALA A 295 34.68 -2.36 30.73
N ALA A 296 35.46 -3.00 29.85
CA ALA A 296 36.92 -2.94 29.91
C ALA A 296 37.39 -1.48 29.73
N ILE A 297 37.84 -0.87 30.82
CA ILE A 297 38.29 0.53 30.86
C ILE A 297 39.62 0.66 30.09
N ASP A 298 39.68 1.55 29.11
CA ASP A 298 40.90 1.79 28.33
C ASP A 298 41.91 2.65 29.12
N TYR A 299 42.94 2.01 29.67
CA TYR A 299 44.02 2.66 30.45
C TYR A 299 45.10 3.34 29.61
N SER A 300 44.95 3.39 28.27
CA SER A 300 45.91 4.00 27.35
C SER A 300 46.32 5.43 27.73
N SER A 301 45.39 6.19 28.33
CA SER A 301 45.60 7.58 28.76
C SER A 301 46.58 7.73 29.95
N LEU A 302 46.85 6.66 30.69
CA LEU A 302 47.84 6.65 31.78
C LEU A 302 49.27 6.37 31.29
N ALA A 303 49.42 5.89 30.06
CA ALA A 303 50.71 5.49 29.52
C ALA A 303 51.72 6.67 29.49
N GLY A 304 52.90 6.45 30.08
CA GLY A 304 54.00 7.43 30.12
C GLY A 304 53.84 8.55 31.15
N LYS A 305 52.74 8.58 31.91
CA LYS A 305 52.48 9.57 32.98
C LYS A 305 53.13 9.13 34.30
N ARG A 306 53.45 10.09 35.19
CA ARG A 306 54.27 9.82 36.40
C ARG A 306 53.48 10.00 37.70
N VAL A 307 53.80 9.18 38.70
CA VAL A 307 53.14 9.27 40.02
C VAL A 307 53.75 10.41 40.85
N ASN A 308 52.92 11.29 41.41
CA ASN A 308 53.35 12.38 42.29
C ASN A 308 53.37 11.96 43.77
N LYS A 309 53.80 12.86 44.67
CA LYS A 309 53.89 12.60 46.12
C LYS A 309 52.55 12.28 46.80
N ALA A 310 51.43 12.66 46.19
CA ALA A 310 50.09 12.38 46.68
C ALA A 310 49.52 11.04 46.18
N GLY A 311 50.29 10.27 45.40
CA GLY A 311 49.84 9.00 44.84
C GLY A 311 48.98 9.14 43.57
N ASN A 312 48.96 10.31 42.94
CA ASN A 312 48.23 10.55 41.69
C ASN A 312 49.17 10.41 40.48
N VAL A 313 48.68 9.79 39.41
CA VAL A 313 49.33 9.72 38.10
C VAL A 313 49.04 11.02 37.35
N VAL A 314 50.08 11.82 37.14
CA VAL A 314 49.98 13.17 36.57
C VAL A 314 50.73 13.34 35.25
N GLY A 315 50.22 14.22 34.41
CA GLY A 315 50.88 14.71 33.20
C GLY A 315 52.01 15.70 33.50
N SER A 316 52.76 16.06 32.46
CA SER A 316 53.85 17.04 32.54
C SER A 316 53.40 18.45 32.95
N ASN A 317 52.10 18.74 32.78
CA ASN A 317 51.40 19.97 33.17
C ASN A 317 50.74 19.87 34.56
N GLY A 318 50.95 18.77 35.31
CA GLY A 318 50.40 18.58 36.66
C GLY A 318 48.94 18.09 36.71
N GLU A 319 48.28 17.92 35.57
CA GLU A 319 46.92 17.38 35.49
C GLU A 319 46.87 15.92 35.95
N ILE A 320 45.82 15.57 36.70
CA ILE A 320 45.62 14.23 37.25
C ILE A 320 44.83 13.39 36.26
N TYR A 321 45.46 12.32 35.79
CA TYR A 321 44.86 11.35 34.87
C TYR A 321 44.44 10.07 35.61
N GLY A 322 45.14 9.73 36.71
CA GLY A 322 44.82 8.54 37.48
C GLY A 322 45.25 8.61 38.93
N ARG A 323 44.88 7.61 39.72
CA ARG A 323 45.30 7.44 41.12
C ARG A 323 45.82 6.04 41.34
N VAL A 324 46.93 5.92 42.06
CA VAL A 324 47.52 4.62 42.42
C VAL A 324 46.61 3.93 43.44
N VAL A 325 46.23 2.70 43.14
CA VAL A 325 45.36 1.86 43.98
C VAL A 325 46.11 0.68 44.60
N GLU A 326 47.20 0.23 43.98
CA GLU A 326 48.06 -0.83 44.52
C GLU A 326 49.55 -0.47 44.49
N GLY A 327 50.26 -0.87 45.54
CA GLY A 327 51.69 -0.66 45.73
C GLY A 327 52.03 0.48 46.71
N HIS A 328 53.24 0.45 47.26
CA HIS A 328 53.63 1.38 48.32
C HIS A 328 54.03 2.75 47.74
N ILE A 329 53.22 3.80 47.99
CA ILE A 329 53.32 5.14 47.37
C ILE A 329 54.75 5.68 47.39
N GLY A 330 55.46 5.59 48.53
CA GLY A 330 56.85 6.10 48.64
C GLY A 330 57.84 5.52 47.61
N SER A 331 57.61 4.30 47.13
CA SER A 331 58.46 3.64 46.11
C SER A 331 58.02 3.90 44.66
N LEU A 332 56.80 4.42 44.49
CA LEU A 332 56.15 4.67 43.20
C LEU A 332 56.31 6.12 42.74
N ILE A 333 56.62 7.06 43.65
CA ILE A 333 56.81 8.48 43.32
C ILE A 333 57.87 8.65 42.22
N GLY A 334 57.49 9.33 41.14
CA GLY A 334 58.32 9.59 39.96
C GLY A 334 58.36 8.46 38.93
N ARG A 335 57.80 7.28 39.23
CA ARG A 335 57.72 6.12 38.33
C ARG A 335 56.63 6.30 37.29
N MET A 336 56.80 5.67 36.13
CA MET A 336 55.91 5.80 34.97
C MET A 336 54.89 4.66 34.91
N CYS A 337 53.67 5.00 34.49
CA CYS A 337 52.59 4.05 34.26
C CYS A 337 52.60 3.57 32.79
N ASP A 338 52.27 2.30 32.55
CA ASP A 338 52.14 1.73 31.21
C ASP A 338 50.70 1.79 30.68
N LYS A 339 50.50 1.37 29.43
CA LYS A 339 49.22 1.43 28.71
C LYS A 339 48.12 0.54 29.31
N ASP A 340 48.50 -0.36 30.21
CA ASP A 340 47.59 -1.29 30.88
C ASP A 340 47.38 -0.87 32.37
N GLY A 341 47.79 0.36 32.74
CA GLY A 341 47.59 0.94 34.08
C GLY A 341 48.60 0.49 35.14
N ASN A 342 49.69 -0.18 34.76
CA ASN A 342 50.69 -0.69 35.72
C ASN A 342 51.87 0.27 35.89
N VAL A 343 52.32 0.48 37.12
CA VAL A 343 53.49 1.29 37.46
C VAL A 343 54.73 0.40 37.55
N ARG A 344 55.76 0.71 36.74
CA ARG A 344 56.96 -0.13 36.62
C ARG A 344 58.21 0.45 37.26
N SER A 345 59.09 -0.43 37.73
CA SER A 345 60.44 -0.09 38.22
C SER A 345 61.39 0.23 37.05
N GLU A 346 62.60 0.71 37.38
CA GLU A 346 63.69 0.88 36.40
C GLU A 346 64.14 -0.44 35.73
N SER A 347 63.93 -1.59 36.39
CA SER A 347 64.20 -2.93 35.85
C SER A 347 63.06 -3.48 34.97
N GLY A 348 61.92 -2.80 34.91
CA GLY A 348 60.75 -3.19 34.10
C GLY A 348 59.73 -4.06 34.84
N ASP A 349 59.95 -4.33 36.12
CA ASP A 349 59.03 -5.11 36.97
C ASP A 349 57.82 -4.27 37.39
N ILE A 350 56.65 -4.89 37.50
CA ILE A 350 55.42 -4.23 37.95
C ILE A 350 55.48 -4.10 39.48
N ILE A 351 55.44 -2.86 39.97
CA ILE A 351 55.58 -2.51 41.40
C ILE A 351 54.34 -1.82 41.96
N GLY A 352 53.36 -1.47 41.11
CA GLY A 352 52.07 -0.92 41.53
C GLY A 352 51.07 -0.83 40.37
N ARG A 353 49.83 -0.43 40.66
CA ARG A 353 48.75 -0.26 39.68
C ARG A 353 47.97 1.02 39.95
N ALA A 354 47.54 1.70 38.89
CA ALA A 354 46.77 2.92 38.95
C ALA A 354 45.48 2.83 38.12
N GLU A 355 44.45 3.52 38.60
CA GLU A 355 43.14 3.61 37.95
C GLU A 355 42.91 5.01 37.37
N LEU A 356 42.11 5.09 36.31
CA LEU A 356 41.72 6.35 35.67
C LEU A 356 40.74 7.13 36.55
N VAL A 357 40.97 8.42 36.69
CA VAL A 357 40.04 9.31 37.40
C VAL A 357 39.13 9.99 36.37
N GLY A 358 37.82 9.73 36.48
CA GLY A 358 36.78 10.33 35.61
C GLY A 358 36.66 11.84 35.79
N GLU A 359 36.04 12.52 34.81
CA GLU A 359 36.07 13.99 34.70
C GLU A 359 35.52 14.74 35.92
N GLY A 360 34.55 14.15 36.64
CA GLY A 360 33.99 14.71 37.88
C GLY A 360 34.90 14.62 39.12
N GLY A 361 36.05 13.94 39.04
CA GLY A 361 37.03 13.83 40.13
C GLY A 361 38.25 14.75 39.98
N ARG A 362 38.26 15.65 38.98
CA ARG A 362 39.41 16.50 38.63
C ARG A 362 39.52 17.82 39.41
N GLU A 363 38.61 18.09 40.35
CA GLU A 363 38.69 19.31 41.17
C GLU A 363 39.50 19.09 42.45
N GLY A 364 40.80 19.42 42.36
CA GLY A 364 41.54 19.93 43.51
C GLY A 364 41.59 21.45 43.39
N THR A 365 41.06 22.15 44.38
CA THR A 365 41.07 23.62 44.55
C THR A 365 42.39 24.25 44.11
N ARG A 366 42.35 25.11 43.08
CA ARG A 366 43.42 26.04 42.71
C ARG A 366 43.02 27.42 43.24
N ASP A 367 43.63 27.87 44.33
CA ASP A 367 43.41 29.20 44.90
C ASP A 367 44.62 30.09 44.55
N GLY A 368 44.39 31.17 43.79
CA GLY A 368 45.40 32.18 43.42
C GLY A 368 44.80 33.27 42.51
N ALA A 369 45.22 34.54 42.66
CA ALA A 369 44.58 35.70 41.98
C ALA A 369 44.67 35.66 40.44
N PHE A 370 45.57 34.86 39.88
CA PHE A 370 45.78 34.61 38.45
C PHE A 370 45.68 33.12 38.09
N ALA A 371 45.21 32.26 39.00
CA ALA A 371 45.17 30.79 38.83
C ALA A 371 44.32 30.31 37.63
N GLU A 372 43.38 31.14 37.17
CA GLU A 372 42.52 30.87 36.03
C GLU A 372 43.11 31.36 34.69
N LEU A 373 44.24 32.09 34.71
CA LEU A 373 44.81 32.76 33.55
C LEU A 373 46.21 32.24 33.22
N ALA A 374 46.29 31.26 32.34
CA ALA A 374 47.56 30.66 31.92
C ALA A 374 48.39 31.61 31.03
N GLY A 375 49.70 31.68 31.30
CA GLY A 375 50.67 32.33 30.39
C GLY A 375 50.72 33.86 30.48
N CYS A 376 50.32 34.45 31.61
CA CYS A 376 50.38 35.90 31.81
C CYS A 376 51.82 36.42 31.87
N THR A 377 52.12 37.52 31.19
CA THR A 377 53.44 38.17 31.19
C THR A 377 53.34 39.68 31.35
N VAL A 378 54.42 40.32 31.82
CA VAL A 378 54.44 41.78 32.02
C VAL A 378 54.84 42.51 30.74
N ASN A 379 54.10 43.53 30.34
CA ASN A 379 54.40 44.37 29.18
C ASN A 379 55.35 45.56 29.53
N LYS A 380 55.78 46.35 28.53
CA LYS A 380 56.81 47.40 28.72
C LYS A 380 56.37 48.52 29.66
N ASP A 381 55.07 48.67 29.87
CA ASP A 381 54.45 49.70 30.70
C ASP A 381 54.08 49.19 32.10
N GLY A 382 54.44 47.94 32.43
CA GLY A 382 54.19 47.32 33.73
C GLY A 382 52.76 46.79 33.92
N LYS A 383 52.00 46.63 32.83
CA LYS A 383 50.70 45.95 32.83
C LYS A 383 50.90 44.45 32.58
N VAL A 384 50.08 43.62 33.21
CA VAL A 384 50.08 42.16 33.01
C VAL A 384 49.12 41.83 31.87
N ILE A 385 49.64 41.13 30.87
CA ILE A 385 48.91 40.73 29.67
C ILE A 385 48.86 39.22 29.53
N THR A 386 47.76 38.71 28.98
CA THR A 386 47.64 37.30 28.57
C THR A 386 48.42 37.02 27.28
N ALA A 387 48.51 35.75 26.86
CA ALA A 387 49.11 35.38 25.59
C ALA A 387 48.40 36.00 24.36
N SER A 388 47.11 36.34 24.48
CA SER A 388 46.31 37.05 23.47
C SER A 388 46.55 38.56 23.44
N GLY A 389 47.29 39.12 24.41
CA GLY A 389 47.62 40.54 24.49
C GLY A 389 46.64 41.38 25.32
N ASP A 390 45.65 40.75 25.95
CA ASP A 390 44.64 41.43 26.77
C ASP A 390 45.22 41.81 28.14
N VAL A 391 44.96 43.06 28.58
CA VAL A 391 45.42 43.54 29.89
C VAL A 391 44.51 42.99 30.98
N VAL A 392 45.07 42.15 31.85
CA VAL A 392 44.35 41.47 32.94
C VAL A 392 44.83 41.89 34.32
N GLY A 393 45.94 42.63 34.40
CA GLY A 393 46.48 43.09 35.67
C GLY A 393 47.50 44.21 35.52
N ARG A 394 48.07 44.62 36.65
CA ARG A 394 49.16 45.59 36.72
C ARG A 394 50.17 45.18 37.78
N LEU A 395 51.43 45.58 37.57
CA LEU A 395 52.47 45.45 38.59
C LEU A 395 52.15 46.32 39.81
N THR A 396 52.25 45.72 40.99
CA THR A 396 52.18 46.41 42.28
C THR A 396 53.57 46.61 42.89
N SER A 397 54.58 45.80 42.49
CA SER A 397 55.98 45.99 42.88
C SER A 397 56.97 45.42 41.86
N GLY A 398 58.14 46.06 41.74
CA GLY A 398 59.21 45.72 40.79
C GLY A 398 59.32 46.71 39.61
N ASP A 399 60.50 46.80 38.98
CA ASP A 399 60.74 47.73 37.86
C ASP A 399 60.16 47.18 36.54
N PRO A 400 59.20 47.87 35.90
CA PRO A 400 58.56 47.42 34.65
C PRO A 400 59.54 47.07 33.53
N LYS A 401 60.66 47.78 33.41
CA LYS A 401 61.64 47.52 32.34
C LYS A 401 62.45 46.26 32.59
N ALA A 402 62.70 45.92 33.86
CA ALA A 402 63.44 44.71 34.24
C ALA A 402 62.55 43.46 34.21
N LEU A 403 61.24 43.64 34.43
CA LEU A 403 60.25 42.56 34.48
C LEU A 403 59.53 42.35 33.13
N TYR A 404 59.78 43.20 32.13
CA TYR A 404 59.20 43.05 30.80
C TYR A 404 59.44 41.65 30.20
N GLY A 405 58.35 40.99 29.79
CA GLY A 405 58.33 39.65 29.20
C GLY A 405 58.50 38.51 30.21
N ARG A 406 58.54 38.80 31.52
CA ARG A 406 58.55 37.77 32.56
C ARG A 406 57.15 37.26 32.85
N ALA A 407 57.06 35.96 33.15
CA ALA A 407 55.81 35.30 33.51
C ALA A 407 55.39 35.66 34.94
N VAL A 408 54.09 35.82 35.12
CA VAL A 408 53.41 35.99 36.42
C VAL A 408 52.83 34.64 36.80
N ASP A 409 53.06 34.19 38.03
CA ASP A 409 52.48 32.93 38.52
C ASP A 409 51.04 33.08 39.02
N GLU A 410 50.45 31.96 39.45
CA GLU A 410 49.04 31.85 39.84
C GLU A 410 48.67 32.76 41.02
N ASP A 411 49.63 33.14 41.86
CA ASP A 411 49.45 34.02 43.02
C ASP A 411 49.77 35.49 42.72
N GLY A 412 50.30 35.80 41.54
CA GLY A 412 50.69 37.14 41.12
C GLY A 412 52.16 37.48 41.35
N ASP A 413 53.00 36.51 41.70
CA ASP A 413 54.44 36.69 41.91
C ASP A 413 55.23 36.48 40.61
N ILE A 414 56.34 37.21 40.49
CA ILE A 414 57.22 37.16 39.31
C ILE A 414 58.61 36.72 39.76
N LEU A 415 59.05 35.58 39.26
CA LEU A 415 60.27 34.92 39.71
C LEU A 415 61.46 35.13 38.76
N ASP A 416 62.67 35.18 39.34
CA ASP A 416 63.91 35.08 38.58
C ASP A 416 64.23 33.62 38.18
N ARG A 417 65.31 33.39 37.42
CA ARG A 417 65.70 32.03 36.98
C ARG A 417 66.12 31.10 38.11
N ASN A 418 66.33 31.64 39.31
CA ASN A 418 66.72 30.90 40.50
C ASN A 418 65.53 30.68 41.46
N GLY A 419 64.33 31.17 41.11
CA GLY A 419 63.11 31.01 41.88
C GLY A 419 62.87 32.07 42.96
N ASN A 420 63.59 33.21 42.94
CA ASN A 420 63.34 34.29 43.90
C ASN A 420 62.28 35.28 43.36
N VAL A 421 61.39 35.76 44.25
CA VAL A 421 60.37 36.77 43.90
C VAL A 421 61.03 38.13 43.67
N ILE A 422 60.94 38.62 42.44
CA ILE A 422 61.52 39.89 41.98
C ILE A 422 60.46 40.94 41.58
N GLY A 423 59.18 40.58 41.60
CA GLY A 423 58.05 41.50 41.41
C GLY A 423 56.72 40.86 41.80
N LYS A 424 55.69 41.69 42.00
CA LYS A 424 54.31 41.25 42.28
C LYS A 424 53.32 42.03 41.41
N ALA A 425 52.22 41.37 41.05
CA ALA A 425 51.14 41.91 40.26
C ALA A 425 49.76 41.65 40.90
N GLU A 426 48.78 42.47 40.55
CA GLU A 426 47.38 42.32 40.95
C GLU A 426 46.44 42.42 39.75
N ARG A 427 45.26 41.82 39.86
CA ARG A 427 44.22 41.82 38.82
C ARG A 427 43.59 43.22 38.73
N TRP A 428 43.54 43.78 37.52
CA TRP A 428 43.10 45.16 37.29
C TRP A 428 42.56 45.32 35.86
N GLN A 429 41.38 45.92 35.71
CA GLN A 429 40.72 46.22 34.44
C GLN A 429 40.42 47.72 34.35
N GLU A 430 40.55 48.29 33.15
CA GLU A 430 40.19 49.68 32.84
C GLU A 430 38.68 49.71 32.51
N GLU A 431 37.87 50.50 33.22
CA GLU A 431 36.44 50.61 32.89
C GLU A 431 36.28 51.34 31.56
N GLU A 432 35.65 50.73 30.55
CA GLU A 432 34.89 51.45 29.52
C GLU A 432 33.89 50.58 28.71
N VAL A 433 32.66 51.10 28.66
CA VAL A 433 31.62 51.10 27.60
C VAL A 433 30.95 49.80 27.12
N GLN A 434 29.61 49.81 27.16
CA GLN A 434 28.68 48.79 26.68
C GLN A 434 28.99 48.29 25.25
N LYS A 435 29.23 46.98 25.10
CA LYS A 435 29.29 46.31 23.79
C LYS A 435 27.88 45.93 23.31
N LYS A 436 27.62 46.18 22.03
CA LYS A 436 26.38 45.84 21.31
C LYS A 436 26.15 44.33 21.29
N LYS A 437 24.93 43.89 21.61
CA LYS A 437 24.47 42.50 21.50
C LYS A 437 24.41 42.03 20.04
N ASP A 438 24.63 40.74 19.83
CA ASP A 438 24.48 40.09 18.53
C ASP A 438 23.00 40.10 18.08
N PRO A 439 22.67 40.57 16.87
CA PRO A 439 21.33 40.49 16.30
C PRO A 439 20.62 39.13 16.38
N LEU A 440 21.33 37.99 16.36
CA LEU A 440 20.66 36.68 16.36
C LEU A 440 20.22 36.23 17.77
N ALA A 441 20.80 36.81 18.81
CA ALA A 441 20.62 36.38 20.19
C ALA A 441 19.16 36.56 20.68
N GLY A 442 18.59 35.49 21.23
CA GLY A 442 17.24 35.44 21.77
C GLY A 442 16.14 35.24 20.73
N ARG A 443 16.48 35.07 19.45
CA ARG A 443 15.51 34.77 18.38
C ARG A 443 15.34 33.26 18.21
N ARG A 444 14.23 32.83 17.61
CA ARG A 444 13.85 31.42 17.50
C ARG A 444 13.95 30.91 16.07
N VAL A 445 14.39 29.67 15.93
CA VAL A 445 14.43 28.96 14.65
C VAL A 445 13.02 28.53 14.27
N ASN A 446 12.58 28.80 13.04
CA ASN A 446 11.28 28.37 12.54
C ASN A 446 11.31 26.91 12.02
N ARG A 447 10.18 26.40 11.52
CA ARG A 447 10.06 25.01 11.06
C ARG A 447 10.87 24.70 9.81
N GLU A 448 11.28 25.74 9.08
CA GLU A 448 12.12 25.66 7.88
C GLU A 448 13.61 25.86 8.18
N GLY A 449 13.99 26.05 9.46
CA GLY A 449 15.38 26.18 9.89
C GLY A 449 15.92 27.59 9.78
N ASN A 450 15.07 28.60 9.64
CA ASN A 450 15.45 30.01 9.50
C ASN A 450 15.17 30.78 10.79
N VAL A 451 15.99 31.80 11.05
CA VAL A 451 15.79 32.79 12.12
C VAL A 451 15.38 34.10 11.48
N VAL A 452 14.23 34.63 11.89
CA VAL A 452 13.63 35.85 11.35
C VAL A 452 13.70 37.01 12.34
N ASP A 453 13.78 38.24 11.83
CA ASP A 453 13.68 39.47 12.63
C ASP A 453 12.21 39.86 12.95
N GLU A 454 12.02 40.97 13.66
CA GLU A 454 10.69 41.48 14.04
C GLU A 454 9.84 41.93 12.83
N ASP A 455 10.48 42.20 11.69
CA ASP A 455 9.85 42.60 10.44
C ASP A 455 9.58 41.40 9.50
N GLY A 456 9.97 40.19 9.90
CA GLY A 456 9.76 38.93 9.17
C GLY A 456 10.83 38.59 8.14
N ASN A 457 11.95 39.31 8.09
CA ASN A 457 13.06 39.00 7.18
C ASN A 457 13.97 37.92 7.76
N ILE A 458 14.46 37.03 6.90
CA ILE A 458 15.39 35.97 7.29
C ILE A 458 16.78 36.58 7.51
N ILE A 459 17.30 36.44 8.73
CA ILE A 459 18.58 37.01 9.16
C ILE A 459 19.61 35.93 9.51
N GLY A 460 19.18 34.68 9.69
CA GLY A 460 20.08 33.54 9.92
C GLY A 460 19.45 32.23 9.46
N LYS A 461 20.30 31.25 9.13
CA LYS A 461 19.88 29.91 8.69
C LYS A 461 20.62 28.84 9.50
N LEU A 462 19.89 27.81 9.89
CA LEU A 462 20.42 26.65 10.59
C LEU A 462 21.41 25.94 9.68
N THR A 463 22.67 25.92 10.10
CA THR A 463 23.79 25.31 9.37
C THR A 463 24.16 23.93 9.93
N SER A 464 23.77 23.64 11.17
CA SER A 464 23.95 22.31 11.77
C SER A 464 22.90 22.03 12.84
N GLY A 465 22.62 20.74 13.08
CA GLY A 465 21.57 20.29 13.99
C GLY A 465 20.33 19.80 13.28
N ASP A 466 19.57 18.92 13.94
CA ASP A 466 18.34 18.36 13.38
C ASP A 466 17.22 19.41 13.39
N LEU A 467 16.62 19.65 12.22
CA LEU A 467 15.56 20.63 12.01
C LEU A 467 14.35 20.39 12.92
N PHE A 468 13.96 19.13 13.13
CA PHE A 468 12.83 18.77 13.99
C PHE A 468 13.09 19.07 15.46
N ILE A 469 14.36 19.01 15.89
CA ILE A 469 14.77 19.23 17.27
C ILE A 469 14.99 20.74 17.53
N CYS A 470 15.58 21.43 16.56
CA CYS A 470 15.95 22.85 16.65
C CYS A 470 14.77 23.80 16.39
N SER A 471 13.74 23.36 15.66
CA SER A 471 12.57 24.18 15.38
C SER A 471 11.85 24.62 16.67
N GLY A 472 11.63 25.92 16.79
CA GLY A 472 11.00 26.59 17.92
C GLY A 472 11.92 26.86 19.11
N LYS A 473 13.21 26.53 19.01
CA LYS A 473 14.21 26.73 20.07
C LYS A 473 14.95 28.06 19.89
N GLU A 474 15.47 28.59 21.00
CA GLU A 474 16.12 29.90 21.03
C GLU A 474 17.59 29.79 20.65
N VAL A 475 18.09 30.83 20.00
CA VAL A 475 19.50 31.00 19.64
C VAL A 475 20.17 31.88 20.69
N ASP A 476 21.33 31.47 21.18
CA ASP A 476 22.10 32.23 22.16
C ASP A 476 22.97 33.33 21.52
N GLU A 477 23.83 33.98 22.33
CA GLU A 477 24.69 35.08 21.88
C GLU A 477 25.80 34.65 20.93
N ASP A 478 26.08 33.34 20.84
CA ASP A 478 27.13 32.74 20.01
C ASP A 478 26.57 32.07 18.74
N GLY A 479 25.25 32.10 18.52
CA GLY A 479 24.60 31.52 17.35
C GLY A 479 24.17 30.06 17.52
N ASP A 480 24.29 29.50 18.73
CA ASP A 480 23.88 28.13 19.01
C ASP A 480 22.40 28.04 19.40
N VAL A 481 21.72 27.03 18.87
CA VAL A 481 20.34 26.69 19.22
C VAL A 481 20.34 25.90 20.51
N ILE A 482 19.72 26.43 21.56
CA ILE A 482 19.73 25.83 22.89
C ILE A 482 18.40 25.20 23.28
N ASN A 483 18.47 24.08 24.00
CA ASN A 483 17.30 23.41 24.56
C ASN A 483 16.85 24.05 25.91
N GLN A 484 15.74 23.58 26.50
CA GLN A 484 15.24 24.12 27.78
C GLN A 484 16.17 23.90 28.99
N LYS A 485 17.18 23.04 28.85
CA LYS A 485 18.22 22.79 29.86
C LYS A 485 19.50 23.60 29.60
N GLY A 486 19.55 24.39 28.53
CA GLY A 486 20.70 25.23 28.15
C GLY A 486 21.79 24.50 27.35
N GLU A 487 21.51 23.32 26.83
CA GLU A 487 22.47 22.55 26.02
C GLU A 487 22.29 22.87 24.54
N SER A 488 23.41 23.07 23.83
CA SER A 488 23.43 23.32 22.37
C SER A 488 23.01 22.07 21.61
N ILE A 489 22.04 22.24 20.71
CA ILE A 489 21.42 21.18 19.90
C ILE A 489 21.53 21.47 18.39
N GLY A 490 22.05 22.63 18.00
CA GLY A 490 22.26 23.04 16.61
C GLY A 490 22.96 24.41 16.53
N HIS A 491 23.35 24.85 15.35
CA HIS A 491 24.03 26.14 15.13
C HIS A 491 23.44 26.90 13.94
N VAL A 492 23.23 28.19 14.11
CA VAL A 492 22.66 29.11 13.12
C VAL A 492 23.71 30.12 12.68
N SER A 493 24.01 30.12 11.38
CA SER A 493 24.89 31.10 10.77
C SER A 493 24.08 32.28 10.21
N ARG A 494 24.66 33.47 10.19
CA ARG A 494 24.05 34.64 9.52
C ARG A 494 24.00 34.42 8.02
N LEU A 495 22.93 34.92 7.40
CA LEU A 495 22.71 34.75 5.97
C LEU A 495 23.80 35.42 5.11
N GLU A 496 24.45 36.47 5.63
CA GLU A 496 25.53 37.21 4.95
C GLU A 496 26.89 36.49 5.01
N ASP A 497 27.08 35.58 5.96
CA ASP A 497 28.36 34.88 6.23
C ASP A 497 28.41 33.48 5.60
N ILE A 498 27.35 33.08 4.88
CA ILE A 498 27.34 31.85 4.09
C ILE A 498 27.99 32.16 2.74
N PRO A 499 29.22 31.67 2.46
CA PRO A 499 29.85 31.89 1.15
C PRO A 499 28.98 31.25 0.05
N PRO A 500 28.79 31.91 -1.12
CA PRO A 500 28.16 31.25 -2.25
C PRO A 500 29.03 30.04 -2.64
N GLU A 501 28.41 28.87 -2.76
CA GLU A 501 29.13 27.65 -3.09
C GLU A 501 29.94 27.80 -4.40
N PRO A 502 31.17 27.28 -4.47
CA PRO A 502 31.91 27.23 -5.71
C PRO A 502 31.22 26.24 -6.66
N GLU A 503 30.80 26.73 -7.82
CA GLU A 503 30.25 25.92 -8.92
C GLU A 503 31.25 24.80 -9.27
N ALA A 504 30.87 23.55 -8.95
CA ALA A 504 31.47 22.39 -9.58
C ALA A 504 31.04 22.39 -11.05
N GLU A 505 31.99 22.22 -11.96
CA GLU A 505 31.68 22.03 -13.38
C GLU A 505 30.68 20.87 -13.52
N PRO A 506 29.51 21.08 -14.14
CA PRO A 506 28.54 20.01 -14.31
C PRO A 506 29.12 19.01 -15.31
N GLU A 507 29.24 17.75 -14.88
CA GLU A 507 29.06 16.67 -15.85
C GLU A 507 27.70 16.89 -16.53
N PRO A 508 27.57 16.68 -17.85
CA PRO A 508 26.30 16.91 -18.51
C PRO A 508 25.27 15.95 -17.94
N GLU A 509 24.44 16.44 -17.01
CA GLU A 509 23.14 15.87 -16.75
C GLU A 509 22.40 15.83 -18.09
N PRO A 510 21.62 14.77 -18.38
CA PRO A 510 20.74 14.80 -19.53
C PRO A 510 19.91 16.09 -19.42
N GLU A 511 19.94 16.93 -20.46
CA GLU A 511 19.12 18.14 -20.49
C GLU A 511 17.68 17.73 -20.15
N GLU A 512 17.19 18.10 -18.96
CA GLU A 512 15.79 17.91 -18.58
C GLU A 512 14.98 18.47 -19.74
N THR A 513 14.19 17.61 -20.34
CA THR A 513 13.35 18.01 -21.44
C THR A 513 12.45 19.16 -20.97
N PRO A 514 12.05 20.10 -21.86
CA PRO A 514 11.09 21.14 -21.49
C PRO A 514 9.81 20.57 -20.83
N GLU A 515 9.49 19.31 -21.13
CA GLU A 515 8.37 18.57 -20.56
C GLU A 515 8.61 18.13 -19.09
N GLU A 516 9.79 17.65 -18.74
CA GLU A 516 10.13 17.24 -17.36
C GLU A 516 10.19 18.43 -16.42
N LYS A 517 10.76 19.54 -16.89
CA LYS A 517 10.80 20.80 -16.13
C LYS A 517 9.40 21.36 -15.89
N ALA A 518 8.52 21.32 -16.89
CA ALA A 518 7.13 21.75 -16.75
C ALA A 518 6.35 20.90 -15.74
N LYS A 519 6.54 19.57 -15.76
CA LYS A 519 5.92 18.63 -14.79
C LYS A 519 6.36 18.91 -13.35
N ARG A 520 7.64 19.19 -13.14
CA ARG A 520 8.18 19.53 -11.81
C ARG A 520 7.64 20.87 -11.30
N GLU A 521 7.62 21.90 -12.13
CA GLU A 521 7.06 23.22 -11.79
C GLU A 521 5.55 23.19 -11.53
N GLU A 522 4.83 22.28 -12.17
CA GLU A 522 3.42 21.99 -11.90
C GLU A 522 3.22 21.28 -10.55
N ALA A 523 4.00 20.23 -10.27
CA ALA A 523 3.94 19.51 -8.99
C ALA A 523 4.25 20.41 -7.78
N GLU A 524 5.21 21.33 -7.90
CA GLU A 524 5.55 22.27 -6.83
C GLU A 524 4.42 23.30 -6.58
N ARG A 525 3.73 23.74 -7.65
CA ARG A 525 2.56 24.63 -7.52
C ARG A 525 1.39 23.93 -6.85
N ASP A 526 1.14 22.67 -7.19
CA ASP A 526 0.09 21.85 -6.58
C ASP A 526 0.34 21.61 -5.08
N SER A 527 1.58 21.29 -4.70
CA SER A 527 1.96 21.10 -3.28
C SER A 527 1.75 22.38 -2.47
N LYS A 528 2.15 23.55 -2.97
CA LYS A 528 1.93 24.85 -2.31
C LYS A 528 0.44 25.20 -2.18
N LEU A 529 -0.36 24.87 -3.19
CA LEU A 529 -1.81 25.09 -3.17
C LEU A 529 -2.48 24.16 -2.14
N ALA A 530 -2.11 22.89 -2.09
CA ALA A 530 -2.59 21.94 -1.09
C ALA A 530 -2.26 22.39 0.34
N GLY A 531 -1.04 22.86 0.59
CA GLY A 531 -0.64 23.42 1.90
C GLY A 531 -1.46 24.66 2.30
N SER A 532 -1.76 25.54 1.34
CA SER A 532 -2.57 26.75 1.59
C SER A 532 -4.03 26.41 1.92
N ILE A 533 -4.60 25.42 1.24
CA ILE A 533 -5.95 24.92 1.53
C ILE A 533 -5.97 24.24 2.91
N ALA A 534 -4.95 23.45 3.26
CA ALA A 534 -4.87 22.79 4.56
C ALA A 534 -4.92 23.79 5.71
N ALA A 535 -4.12 24.86 5.62
CA ALA A 535 -4.12 25.93 6.62
C ALA A 535 -5.50 26.60 6.78
N CYS A 536 -6.26 26.77 5.69
CA CYS A 536 -7.62 27.31 5.74
C CYS A 536 -8.59 26.38 6.50
N VAL A 537 -8.50 25.07 6.24
CA VAL A 537 -9.32 24.04 6.91
C VAL A 537 -8.94 23.91 8.39
N GLU A 538 -7.66 23.97 8.74
CA GLU A 538 -7.19 23.95 10.14
C GLU A 538 -7.76 25.13 10.95
N GLN A 539 -7.73 26.34 10.38
CA GLN A 539 -8.32 27.51 11.03
C GLN A 539 -9.83 27.36 11.27
N ALA A 540 -10.54 26.71 10.36
CA ALA A 540 -11.95 26.41 10.53
C ALA A 540 -12.17 25.39 11.66
N LEU A 541 -11.35 24.33 11.69
CA LEU A 541 -11.40 23.28 12.71
C LEU A 541 -11.18 23.86 14.12
N ASP A 542 -10.18 24.71 14.30
CA ASP A 542 -9.87 25.33 15.60
C ASP A 542 -11.00 26.22 16.12
N LYS A 543 -11.75 26.88 15.23
CA LYS A 543 -12.95 27.65 15.58
C LYS A 543 -14.16 26.75 15.83
N MET A 544 -14.30 25.65 15.11
CA MET A 544 -15.44 24.73 15.21
C MET A 544 -15.39 23.84 16.46
N ARG A 545 -14.21 23.37 16.88
CA ARG A 545 -14.03 22.54 18.08
C ARG A 545 -14.74 23.10 19.34
N PRO A 546 -14.52 24.36 19.76
CA PRO A 546 -15.20 24.90 20.94
C PRO A 546 -16.71 25.05 20.75
N ILE A 547 -17.18 25.39 19.54
CA ILE A 547 -18.62 25.52 19.23
C ILE A 547 -19.32 24.16 19.34
N CYS A 548 -18.75 23.13 18.70
CA CYS A 548 -19.28 21.77 18.74
C CYS A 548 -19.32 21.21 20.17
N LYS A 549 -18.29 21.51 20.97
CA LYS A 549 -18.24 21.14 22.38
C LYS A 549 -19.34 21.82 23.20
N LEU A 550 -19.53 23.13 23.03
CA LEU A 550 -20.59 23.87 23.71
C LEU A 550 -21.98 23.36 23.35
N ILE A 551 -22.25 23.07 22.07
CA ILE A 551 -23.51 22.48 21.63
C ILE A 551 -23.74 21.14 22.33
N THR A 552 -22.73 20.27 22.31
CA THR A 552 -22.79 18.94 22.93
C THR A 552 -23.04 19.04 24.43
N ASP A 553 -22.29 19.87 25.15
CA ASP A 553 -22.47 20.05 26.60
C ASP A 553 -23.88 20.53 26.97
N LYS A 554 -24.47 21.42 26.17
CA LYS A 554 -25.82 21.94 26.40
C LYS A 554 -26.91 20.90 26.12
N VAL A 555 -26.78 20.15 25.04
CA VAL A 555 -27.70 19.06 24.71
C VAL A 555 -27.60 17.93 25.74
N ASP A 556 -26.40 17.59 26.21
CA ASP A 556 -26.16 16.57 27.24
C ASP A 556 -26.76 16.96 28.59
N THR A 557 -26.67 18.25 28.93
CA THR A 557 -27.28 18.79 30.16
C THR A 557 -28.80 18.67 30.08
N ALA A 558 -29.39 19.00 28.93
CA ALA A 558 -30.83 18.87 28.70
C ALA A 558 -31.30 17.41 28.75
N GLU A 559 -30.58 16.47 28.13
CA GLU A 559 -30.91 15.03 28.15
C GLU A 559 -30.94 14.47 29.58
N ARG A 560 -30.02 14.94 30.45
CA ARG A 560 -29.94 14.51 31.85
C ARG A 560 -30.97 15.16 32.77
N THR A 561 -31.65 16.21 32.30
CA THR A 561 -32.63 16.94 33.10
C THR A 561 -33.97 16.21 33.05
N PRO A 562 -34.63 15.94 34.20
CA PRO A 562 -35.96 15.33 34.23
C PRO A 562 -36.97 16.11 33.37
N LYS A 563 -37.87 15.41 32.67
CA LYS A 563 -38.80 16.02 31.70
C LYS A 563 -39.74 17.08 32.30
N ASP A 564 -39.98 17.02 33.59
CA ASP A 564 -40.79 17.96 34.37
C ASP A 564 -40.04 19.25 34.76
N GLU A 565 -38.71 19.22 34.71
CA GLU A 565 -37.81 20.36 35.01
C GLU A 565 -37.08 20.89 33.75
N LEU A 566 -37.24 20.21 32.61
CA LEU A 566 -36.59 20.54 31.35
C LEU A 566 -37.22 21.78 30.70
N ASP A 567 -36.44 22.83 30.52
CA ASP A 567 -36.80 24.01 29.73
C ASP A 567 -36.28 23.85 28.28
N GLU A 568 -37.15 23.33 27.40
CA GLU A 568 -36.83 23.15 25.99
C GLU A 568 -36.65 24.50 25.25
N GLU A 569 -37.32 25.58 25.68
CA GLU A 569 -37.17 26.91 25.08
C GLU A 569 -35.78 27.49 25.36
N GLU A 570 -35.28 27.30 26.58
CA GLU A 570 -33.93 27.72 26.96
C GLU A 570 -32.85 26.96 26.19
N LEU A 571 -33.02 25.65 25.98
CA LEU A 571 -32.12 24.85 25.17
C LEU A 571 -32.05 25.40 23.73
N VAL A 572 -33.20 25.67 23.12
CA VAL A 572 -33.26 26.26 21.77
C VAL A 572 -32.57 27.62 21.73
N ARG A 573 -32.83 28.48 22.72
CA ARG A 573 -32.25 29.83 22.82
C ARG A 573 -30.72 29.81 22.87
N VAL A 574 -30.14 28.81 23.53
CA VAL A 574 -28.67 28.69 23.70
C VAL A 574 -28.01 27.97 22.52
N VAL A 575 -28.63 26.93 21.97
CA VAL A 575 -28.02 26.10 20.91
C VAL A 575 -28.14 26.74 19.52
N LYS A 576 -29.26 27.41 19.21
CA LYS A 576 -29.48 28.08 17.93
C LYS A 576 -28.36 29.04 17.49
N PRO A 577 -27.91 30.02 18.31
CA PRO A 577 -26.87 30.95 17.90
C PRO A 577 -25.51 30.25 17.64
N LEU A 578 -25.22 29.15 18.34
CA LEU A 578 -24.01 28.36 18.13
C LEU A 578 -24.02 27.65 16.77
N LEU A 579 -25.18 27.13 16.35
CA LEU A 579 -25.35 26.54 15.02
C LEU A 579 -25.20 27.57 13.90
N GLU A 580 -25.76 28.77 14.09
CA GLU A 580 -25.63 29.88 13.13
C GLU A 580 -24.20 30.41 13.05
N GLU A 581 -23.46 30.45 14.16
CA GLU A 581 -22.06 30.83 14.19
C GLU A 581 -21.16 29.79 13.50
N GLY A 582 -21.34 28.50 13.82
CA GLY A 582 -20.59 27.43 13.14
C GLY A 582 -20.86 27.38 11.64
N GLY A 583 -22.10 27.62 11.21
CA GLY A 583 -22.44 27.64 9.79
C GLY A 583 -21.76 28.79 9.02
N ARG A 584 -21.61 29.97 9.65
CA ARG A 584 -20.88 31.10 9.05
C ARG A 584 -19.40 30.78 8.85
N ILE A 585 -18.74 30.21 9.86
CA ILE A 585 -17.32 29.84 9.80
C ILE A 585 -17.07 28.88 8.63
N LEU A 586 -17.90 27.85 8.48
CA LEU A 586 -17.74 26.88 7.40
C LEU A 586 -18.05 27.48 6.02
N THR A 587 -19.01 28.40 5.93
CA THR A 587 -19.32 29.10 4.68
C THR A 587 -18.17 30.01 4.25
N GLU A 588 -17.57 30.75 5.18
CA GLU A 588 -16.38 31.59 4.92
C GLU A 588 -15.17 30.74 4.49
N THR A 589 -14.99 29.58 5.12
CA THR A 589 -13.93 28.63 4.78
C THR A 589 -14.11 28.09 3.36
N ASN A 590 -15.32 27.67 2.99
CA ASN A 590 -15.62 27.26 1.61
C ASN A 590 -15.34 28.37 0.59
N GLY A 591 -15.73 29.61 0.89
CA GLY A 591 -15.44 30.77 0.04
C GLY A 591 -13.95 31.02 -0.13
N SER A 592 -13.17 30.86 0.94
CA SER A 592 -11.71 31.02 0.92
C SER A 592 -11.03 29.93 0.10
N ILE A 593 -11.45 28.68 0.23
CA ILE A 593 -10.94 27.54 -0.55
C ILE A 593 -11.20 27.75 -2.05
N ARG A 594 -12.42 28.16 -2.43
CA ARG A 594 -12.76 28.47 -3.83
C ARG A 594 -12.01 29.69 -4.37
N GLY A 595 -11.60 30.61 -3.50
CA GLY A 595 -10.74 31.73 -3.87
C GLY A 595 -9.28 31.33 -4.11
N LEU A 596 -8.79 30.31 -3.40
CA LEU A 596 -7.45 29.75 -3.57
C LEU A 596 -7.35 28.85 -4.82
N ASP A 597 -8.41 28.11 -5.13
CA ASP A 597 -8.50 27.24 -6.32
C ASP A 597 -9.72 27.60 -7.18
N PRO A 598 -9.69 28.73 -7.93
CA PRO A 598 -10.82 29.17 -8.75
C PRO A 598 -11.09 28.26 -9.96
N ASP A 599 -10.06 27.59 -10.46
CA ASP A 599 -10.11 26.72 -11.64
C ASP A 599 -10.38 25.25 -11.28
N GLY A 600 -10.42 24.91 -9.98
CA GLY A 600 -10.68 23.55 -9.50
C GLY A 600 -9.55 22.57 -9.85
N ARG A 601 -8.29 23.04 -9.88
CA ARG A 601 -7.12 22.23 -10.25
C ARG A 601 -6.86 21.11 -9.27
N ILE A 602 -6.98 21.35 -7.97
CA ILE A 602 -6.81 20.31 -6.95
C ILE A 602 -7.86 19.21 -7.14
N GLN A 603 -9.10 19.61 -7.46
CA GLN A 603 -10.18 18.67 -7.76
C GLN A 603 -9.92 17.83 -9.02
N GLN A 604 -9.29 18.39 -10.04
CA GLN A 604 -8.95 17.68 -11.29
C GLN A 604 -7.76 16.73 -11.08
N ASN A 605 -6.70 17.19 -10.41
CA ASN A 605 -5.48 16.41 -10.19
C ASN A 605 -5.70 15.28 -9.17
N ALA A 606 -6.54 15.49 -8.16
CA ALA A 606 -6.95 14.45 -7.21
C ALA A 606 -7.60 13.24 -7.90
N LYS A 607 -8.37 13.43 -8.98
CA LYS A 607 -8.97 12.33 -9.75
C LYS A 607 -7.93 11.51 -10.52
N HIS A 608 -6.91 12.15 -11.05
CA HIS A 608 -5.85 11.49 -11.83
C HIS A 608 -4.90 10.69 -10.93
N LYS A 609 -4.45 11.29 -9.81
CA LYS A 609 -3.55 10.66 -8.82
C LYS A 609 -4.24 9.58 -7.96
N ALA A 610 -5.56 9.62 -7.85
CA ALA A 610 -6.35 8.59 -7.17
C ALA A 610 -6.28 7.20 -7.83
N ALA A 611 -5.87 7.11 -9.09
CA ALA A 611 -5.63 5.84 -9.79
C ALA A 611 -4.22 5.28 -9.54
N THR A 612 -3.21 6.15 -9.32
CA THR A 612 -1.80 5.75 -9.24
C THR A 612 -1.28 5.60 -7.79
N ARG A 613 -2.01 6.11 -6.79
CA ARG A 613 -1.67 6.09 -5.35
C ARG A 613 -0.45 6.96 -4.98
N ASP A 614 -0.09 7.93 -5.83
CA ASP A 614 0.98 8.88 -5.57
C ASP A 614 0.40 10.18 -4.98
N ALA A 615 0.57 10.40 -3.68
CA ALA A 615 0.16 11.63 -3.02
C ALA A 615 1.37 12.29 -2.33
N THR A 616 1.45 13.61 -2.44
CA THR A 616 2.47 14.43 -1.79
C THR A 616 2.23 14.53 -0.28
N PRO A 617 3.26 14.80 0.55
CA PRO A 617 3.09 15.02 1.98
C PRO A 617 2.04 16.09 2.32
N GLU A 618 1.94 17.16 1.53
CA GLU A 618 0.98 18.24 1.71
C GLU A 618 -0.47 17.80 1.40
N GLU A 619 -0.66 17.00 0.34
CA GLU A 619 -1.97 16.39 0.02
C GLU A 619 -2.42 15.41 1.11
N TYR A 620 -1.49 14.64 1.69
CA TYR A 620 -1.78 13.77 2.85
C TYR A 620 -2.19 14.56 4.08
N HIS A 621 -1.47 15.64 4.38
CA HIS A 621 -1.78 16.50 5.53
C HIS A 621 -3.15 17.17 5.38
N LEU A 622 -3.44 17.75 4.22
CA LEU A 622 -4.75 18.32 3.89
C LEU A 622 -5.88 17.30 4.12
N ALA A 623 -5.65 16.05 3.74
CA ALA A 623 -6.64 14.99 3.89
C ALA A 623 -6.90 14.61 5.37
N GLU A 624 -5.87 14.58 6.22
CA GLU A 624 -6.04 14.34 7.66
C GLU A 624 -6.78 15.47 8.36
N VAL A 625 -6.50 16.73 8.01
CA VAL A 625 -7.21 17.90 8.56
C VAL A 625 -8.69 17.89 8.15
N LEU A 626 -8.99 17.58 6.87
CA LEU A 626 -10.36 17.44 6.38
C LEU A 626 -11.13 16.33 7.09
N LYS A 627 -10.47 15.21 7.36
CA LYS A 627 -11.02 14.08 8.13
C LYS A 627 -11.39 14.52 9.55
N GLU A 628 -10.53 15.26 10.23
CA GLU A 628 -10.78 15.72 11.59
C GLU A 628 -11.92 16.75 11.66
N LEU A 629 -11.95 17.71 10.72
CA LEU A 629 -13.06 18.67 10.58
C LEU A 629 -14.40 17.96 10.36
N THR A 630 -14.42 17.00 9.43
CA THR A 630 -15.62 16.21 9.12
C THR A 630 -16.08 15.39 10.33
N GLY A 631 -15.17 14.70 11.01
CA GLY A 631 -15.47 13.91 12.20
C GLY A 631 -16.07 14.75 13.32
N THR A 632 -15.44 15.87 13.65
CA THR A 632 -15.88 16.77 14.73
C THR A 632 -17.30 17.31 14.51
N ILE A 633 -17.62 17.71 13.28
CA ILE A 633 -18.92 18.32 12.94
C ILE A 633 -20.01 17.26 12.85
N THR A 634 -19.74 16.12 12.21
CA THR A 634 -20.70 15.02 12.08
C THR A 634 -21.07 14.43 13.44
N GLU A 635 -20.09 14.19 14.31
CA GLU A 635 -20.33 13.71 15.68
C GLU A 635 -21.19 14.70 16.49
N CYS A 636 -20.95 16.01 16.34
CA CYS A 636 -21.76 17.05 16.98
C CYS A 636 -23.21 17.04 16.48
N ILE A 637 -23.43 16.95 15.17
CA ILE A 637 -24.77 16.89 14.57
C ILE A 637 -25.52 15.65 15.04
N ASP A 638 -24.86 14.49 15.05
CA ASP A 638 -25.50 13.20 15.31
C ASP A 638 -25.82 13.02 16.78
N ASN A 639 -24.89 13.38 17.67
CA ASN A 639 -25.18 13.44 19.11
C ASN A 639 -26.26 14.45 19.42
N GLY A 640 -26.25 15.61 18.75
CA GLY A 640 -27.29 16.64 18.87
C GLY A 640 -28.67 16.11 18.53
N LYS A 641 -28.84 15.54 17.33
CA LYS A 641 -30.13 15.01 16.83
C LYS A 641 -30.66 13.86 17.69
N ARG A 642 -29.82 12.88 18.01
CA ARG A 642 -30.23 11.70 18.79
C ARG A 642 -30.73 12.07 20.18
N LYS A 643 -30.10 13.05 20.83
CA LYS A 643 -30.43 13.45 22.21
C LYS A 643 -31.66 14.35 22.29
N ILE A 644 -32.06 15.00 21.20
CA ILE A 644 -33.27 15.83 21.15
C ILE A 644 -34.53 15.10 20.67
N GLU A 645 -34.45 13.85 20.17
CA GLU A 645 -35.62 13.02 19.74
C GLU A 645 -36.70 12.84 20.85
N GLY A 646 -36.34 13.07 22.11
CA GLY A 646 -37.25 13.02 23.26
C GLY A 646 -37.89 14.36 23.65
N MET A 647 -37.61 15.45 22.93
CA MET A 647 -37.90 16.86 23.27
C MET A 647 -38.68 17.54 22.12
N PRO A 648 -40.02 17.49 22.10
CA PRO A 648 -40.82 17.86 20.93
C PRO A 648 -40.68 19.33 20.46
N HIS A 649 -40.46 20.27 21.38
CA HIS A 649 -40.26 21.68 21.06
C HIS A 649 -38.83 21.93 20.55
N ALA A 650 -37.83 21.39 21.24
CA ALA A 650 -36.43 21.53 20.83
C ALA A 650 -36.14 20.81 19.50
N GLU A 651 -36.70 19.61 19.29
CA GLU A 651 -36.58 18.86 18.05
C GLU A 651 -37.14 19.67 16.87
N LYS A 652 -38.32 20.29 17.02
CA LYS A 652 -38.95 21.07 15.96
C LYS A 652 -38.13 22.30 15.55
N GLU A 653 -37.55 23.00 16.51
CA GLU A 653 -36.83 24.26 16.27
C GLU A 653 -35.35 24.06 15.87
N LEU A 654 -34.68 23.04 16.42
CA LEU A 654 -33.25 22.77 16.15
C LEU A 654 -33.03 21.83 14.96
N SER A 655 -33.94 20.90 14.67
CA SER A 655 -33.77 19.93 13.56
C SER A 655 -33.45 20.58 12.21
N PRO A 656 -34.11 21.69 11.81
CA PRO A 656 -33.80 22.38 10.55
C PRO A 656 -32.43 23.07 10.55
N LEU A 657 -31.92 23.46 11.71
CA LEU A 657 -30.71 24.28 11.85
C LEU A 657 -29.42 23.47 11.76
N TRP A 658 -29.45 22.16 11.98
CA TRP A 658 -28.28 21.28 11.75
C TRP A 658 -27.80 21.32 10.29
N GLY A 659 -28.68 21.69 9.34
CA GLY A 659 -28.32 21.91 7.94
C GLY A 659 -27.30 23.04 7.74
N LEU A 660 -27.27 24.04 8.64
CA LEU A 660 -26.33 25.16 8.58
C LEU A 660 -24.87 24.71 8.76
N LEU A 661 -24.64 23.59 9.45
CA LEU A 661 -23.31 22.99 9.59
C LEU A 661 -23.02 21.99 8.48
N ALA A 662 -24.02 21.18 8.12
CA ALA A 662 -23.84 20.11 7.14
C ALA A 662 -23.59 20.62 5.71
N GLU A 663 -24.37 21.60 5.25
CA GLU A 663 -24.30 22.06 3.85
C GLU A 663 -22.95 22.70 3.49
N PRO A 664 -22.40 23.66 4.26
CA PRO A 664 -21.09 24.24 3.97
C PRO A 664 -19.95 23.22 4.10
N LEU A 665 -20.03 22.27 5.05
CA LEU A 665 -19.06 21.19 5.18
C LEU A 665 -18.97 20.34 3.90
N PHE A 666 -20.11 19.97 3.32
CA PHE A 666 -20.14 19.24 2.05
C PHE A 666 -19.59 20.08 0.89
N GLN A 667 -19.84 21.40 0.88
CA GLN A 667 -19.29 22.28 -0.14
C GLN A 667 -17.76 22.38 -0.06
N ILE A 668 -17.17 22.40 1.15
CA ILE A 668 -15.72 22.34 1.37
C ILE A 668 -15.16 21.02 0.81
N LEU A 669 -15.77 19.89 1.16
CA LEU A 669 -15.34 18.57 0.67
C LEU A 669 -15.43 18.46 -0.86
N ALA A 670 -16.45 19.07 -1.46
CA ALA A 670 -16.63 19.10 -2.90
C ALA A 670 -15.60 20.03 -3.59
N ALA A 671 -15.30 21.19 -3.00
CA ALA A 671 -14.36 22.17 -3.54
C ALA A 671 -12.92 21.64 -3.56
N VAL A 672 -12.52 20.92 -2.51
CA VAL A 672 -11.22 20.25 -2.47
C VAL A 672 -11.21 18.97 -3.32
N GLY A 673 -12.37 18.58 -3.85
CA GLY A 673 -12.49 17.65 -4.95
C GLY A 673 -12.05 16.25 -4.63
N LEU A 674 -12.83 15.54 -3.81
CA LEU A 674 -12.66 14.09 -3.58
C LEU A 674 -11.17 13.74 -3.38
N LEU A 675 -10.47 14.45 -2.48
CA LEU A 675 -9.08 14.12 -2.20
C LEU A 675 -9.01 12.66 -1.77
N LEU A 676 -8.44 11.88 -2.69
CA LEU A 676 -7.98 10.51 -2.59
C LEU A 676 -9.11 9.46 -2.60
N ASN A 677 -9.15 8.62 -3.66
CA ASN A 677 -9.73 7.27 -3.57
C ASN A 677 -9.12 6.46 -2.40
N GLY A 678 -7.96 6.90 -1.86
CA GLY A 678 -7.41 6.42 -0.60
C GLY A 678 -8.10 6.97 0.67
N VAL A 679 -8.55 8.22 0.69
CA VAL A 679 -9.08 8.90 1.89
C VAL A 679 -10.60 8.83 1.99
N LEU A 680 -11.35 8.65 0.90
CA LEU A 680 -12.74 8.19 1.02
C LEU A 680 -12.83 6.77 1.60
N GLY A 681 -11.86 5.91 1.27
CA GLY A 681 -11.70 4.62 1.94
C GLY A 681 -11.27 4.76 3.40
N LEU A 682 -10.51 5.79 3.77
CA LEU A 682 -10.05 6.03 5.14
C LEU A 682 -11.15 6.68 6.01
N VAL A 683 -11.79 7.73 5.51
CA VAL A 683 -12.92 8.44 6.11
C VAL A 683 -14.15 7.52 6.15
N GLY A 684 -14.41 6.72 5.11
CA GLY A 684 -15.45 5.69 5.13
C GLY A 684 -15.18 4.57 6.15
N ARG A 685 -13.93 4.09 6.27
CA ARG A 685 -13.54 3.12 7.31
C ARG A 685 -13.62 3.70 8.71
N LEU A 686 -13.26 4.97 8.90
CA LEU A 686 -13.32 5.66 10.20
C LEU A 686 -14.75 6.00 10.62
N LEU A 687 -15.61 6.45 9.70
CA LEU A 687 -17.04 6.66 9.96
C LEU A 687 -17.76 5.34 10.27
N SER A 688 -17.30 4.22 9.69
CA SER A 688 -17.78 2.87 10.03
C SER A 688 -17.25 2.35 11.38
N LEU A 689 -16.04 2.77 11.78
CA LEU A 689 -15.43 2.43 13.08
C LEU A 689 -16.01 3.22 14.26
N VAL A 690 -16.56 4.41 13.99
CA VAL A 690 -17.24 5.27 15.01
C VAL A 690 -18.76 5.02 15.04
N GLY A 691 -19.32 4.23 14.12
CA GLY A 691 -20.74 3.86 14.12
C GLY A 691 -21.70 4.90 13.51
N LEU A 692 -21.19 5.80 12.66
CA LEU A 692 -21.93 6.93 12.08
C LEU A 692 -22.45 6.69 10.64
N GLY A 693 -22.35 5.46 10.12
CA GLY A 693 -22.75 5.14 8.75
C GLY A 693 -24.25 5.32 8.43
N GLY A 694 -25.13 5.40 9.43
CA GLY A 694 -26.58 5.49 9.23
C GLY A 694 -27.14 6.91 9.04
N ILE A 695 -26.36 7.97 9.30
CA ILE A 695 -26.89 9.33 9.41
C ILE A 695 -26.52 10.22 8.21
N VAL A 696 -25.48 9.85 7.45
CA VAL A 696 -25.15 10.45 6.15
C VAL A 696 -26.36 10.39 5.21
N ASP A 697 -27.11 9.28 5.22
CA ASP A 697 -28.34 9.10 4.43
C ASP A 697 -29.51 9.99 4.90
N SER A 698 -29.58 10.32 6.19
CA SER A 698 -30.66 11.15 6.76
C SER A 698 -30.44 12.66 6.55
N ILE A 699 -29.19 13.10 6.45
CA ILE A 699 -28.84 14.50 6.16
C ILE A 699 -28.96 14.80 4.66
N LEU A 700 -28.55 13.87 3.80
CA LEU A 700 -28.66 13.99 2.34
C LEU A 700 -30.12 13.93 1.86
N GLY A 701 -31.00 13.22 2.56
CA GLY A 701 -32.43 13.13 2.24
C GLY A 701 -33.26 14.38 2.57
N GLY A 702 -32.81 15.23 3.50
CA GLY A 702 -33.64 16.29 4.11
C GLY A 702 -33.59 17.68 3.46
N LEU A 703 -32.54 18.02 2.70
CA LEU A 703 -32.24 19.43 2.34
C LEU A 703 -32.24 19.75 0.84
N GLY A 704 -32.69 18.84 -0.04
CA GLY A 704 -32.88 19.17 -1.46
C GLY A 704 -31.59 19.42 -2.27
N VAL A 705 -30.43 19.04 -1.72
CA VAL A 705 -29.09 19.16 -2.32
C VAL A 705 -28.96 18.43 -3.68
N ASN A 706 -29.85 17.49 -3.97
CA ASN A 706 -29.94 16.77 -5.25
C ASN A 706 -30.01 17.70 -6.48
N LYS A 707 -30.59 18.91 -6.37
CA LYS A 707 -30.63 19.89 -7.48
C LYS A 707 -29.30 20.61 -7.73
N ILE A 708 -28.44 20.72 -6.71
CA ILE A 708 -27.13 21.38 -6.80
C ILE A 708 -26.06 20.38 -7.26
N LEU A 709 -26.19 19.11 -6.90
CA LEU A 709 -25.32 18.03 -7.37
C LEU A 709 -25.56 17.66 -8.85
N ASP A 710 -26.81 17.80 -9.34
CA ASP A 710 -27.16 17.63 -10.76
C ASP A 710 -26.66 18.78 -11.65
N THR A 711 -26.50 19.99 -11.11
CA THR A 711 -25.97 21.16 -11.85
C THR A 711 -24.44 21.16 -11.96
N LEU A 712 -23.74 20.37 -11.14
CA LEU A 712 -22.28 20.21 -11.12
C LEU A 712 -21.78 18.91 -11.77
N GLY A 713 -22.66 18.13 -12.43
CA GLY A 713 -22.29 16.89 -13.13
C GLY A 713 -21.85 15.74 -12.23
N LEU A 714 -22.11 15.82 -10.93
CA LEU A 714 -21.66 14.85 -9.91
C LEU A 714 -22.73 13.82 -9.51
N GLY A 715 -23.88 13.80 -10.19
CA GLY A 715 -24.98 12.86 -9.92
C GLY A 715 -24.61 11.38 -10.08
N SER A 716 -23.53 11.05 -10.80
CA SER A 716 -23.03 9.68 -10.95
C SER A 716 -22.11 9.20 -9.81
N VAL A 717 -21.43 10.13 -9.12
CA VAL A 717 -20.37 9.79 -8.15
C VAL A 717 -20.92 9.56 -6.74
N VAL A 718 -21.99 10.25 -6.36
CA VAL A 718 -22.68 10.01 -5.07
C VAL A 718 -23.41 8.66 -5.06
N GLY A 719 -23.85 8.18 -6.23
CA GLY A 719 -24.45 6.84 -6.37
C GLY A 719 -23.46 5.68 -6.19
N ALA A 720 -22.16 5.92 -6.39
CA ALA A 720 -21.11 4.92 -6.20
C ALA A 720 -20.65 4.81 -4.73
N VAL A 721 -20.79 5.87 -3.93
CA VAL A 721 -20.28 5.92 -2.54
C VAL A 721 -21.33 5.56 -1.49
N LEU A 722 -22.64 5.69 -1.78
CA LEU A 722 -23.72 5.38 -0.84
C LEU A 722 -24.67 4.29 -1.36
N GLY A 723 -24.13 3.16 -1.82
CA GLY A 723 -24.87 1.99 -2.31
C GLY A 723 -26.35 1.96 -1.91
N ILE A 724 -27.20 2.36 -2.88
CA ILE A 724 -28.67 2.46 -2.86
C ILE A 724 -29.23 3.83 -2.42
N GLY A 725 -29.15 4.81 -3.32
CA GLY A 725 -29.99 6.02 -3.23
C GLY A 725 -29.83 6.93 -4.43
N ILE A 726 -30.88 7.05 -5.25
CA ILE A 726 -30.99 7.92 -6.44
C ILE A 726 -30.32 7.38 -7.71
N VAL A 727 -30.85 6.25 -8.19
CA VAL A 727 -31.13 6.15 -9.63
C VAL A 727 -32.63 6.12 -9.78
N CYS A 728 -33.25 7.30 -9.73
CA CYS A 728 -34.63 7.44 -10.21
C CYS A 728 -35.10 8.89 -10.43
N ASN A 729 -34.28 9.94 -10.30
CA ASN A 729 -34.78 11.32 -10.42
C ASN A 729 -34.08 12.24 -11.43
N SER A 730 -32.98 11.86 -12.07
CA SER A 730 -32.32 12.71 -13.09
C SER A 730 -32.80 12.47 -14.53
N MET A 731 -33.64 11.46 -14.79
CA MET A 731 -34.31 11.34 -16.10
C MET A 731 -35.69 11.97 -16.03
N GLY A 732 -35.75 13.24 -16.43
CA GLY A 732 -36.98 13.88 -16.84
C GLY A 732 -37.59 13.29 -18.12
N PHE A 733 -37.52 11.97 -18.36
CA PHE A 733 -38.31 11.27 -19.37
C PHE A 733 -38.38 9.77 -19.01
N LEU A 734 -39.62 9.25 -19.00
CA LEU A 734 -40.07 7.87 -18.79
C LEU A 734 -40.09 7.31 -17.35
N ARG A 735 -41.32 7.10 -16.87
CA ARG A 735 -41.71 5.97 -16.00
C ARG A 735 -41.18 4.66 -16.60
N LEU A 736 -39.96 4.24 -16.27
CA LEU A 736 -39.51 2.87 -16.52
C LEU A 736 -39.80 2.02 -15.28
N PRO A 737 -40.53 0.90 -15.42
CA PRO A 737 -40.78 -0.01 -14.30
C PRO A 737 -39.48 -0.78 -13.99
N ILE A 738 -38.59 -0.21 -13.18
CA ILE A 738 -37.38 -0.90 -12.69
C ILE A 738 -37.83 -2.09 -11.85
N ALA A 739 -37.47 -3.31 -12.22
CA ALA A 739 -37.79 -4.51 -11.46
C ALA A 739 -36.80 -5.62 -11.83
N MET A 740 -36.18 -6.25 -10.84
CA MET A 740 -35.26 -7.36 -11.05
C MET A 740 -35.81 -8.65 -10.43
N ARG A 741 -35.80 -9.73 -11.19
CA ARG A 741 -35.94 -11.08 -10.67
C ARG A 741 -34.56 -11.70 -10.54
N LEU A 742 -34.16 -12.04 -9.32
CA LEU A 742 -32.87 -12.61 -8.98
C LEU A 742 -33.03 -14.11 -8.66
N LEU A 743 -32.31 -14.94 -9.42
CA LEU A 743 -32.17 -16.37 -9.20
C LEU A 743 -30.75 -16.64 -8.69
N LEU A 744 -30.63 -17.10 -7.46
CA LEU A 744 -29.36 -17.55 -6.88
C LEU A 744 -29.35 -19.07 -6.90
N VAL A 745 -28.36 -19.69 -7.54
CA VAL A 745 -28.34 -21.13 -7.84
C VAL A 745 -27.03 -21.74 -7.36
N ARG A 746 -27.11 -22.80 -6.54
CA ARG A 746 -25.93 -23.60 -6.21
C ARG A 746 -25.59 -24.55 -7.36
N HIS A 747 -24.30 -24.72 -7.66
CA HIS A 747 -23.82 -25.69 -8.65
C HIS A 747 -24.31 -27.15 -8.41
N GLY A 748 -24.25 -27.98 -9.46
CA GLY A 748 -24.56 -29.41 -9.39
C GLY A 748 -23.60 -30.23 -8.53
N GLU A 749 -24.00 -31.43 -8.13
CA GLU A 749 -23.19 -32.32 -7.29
C GLU A 749 -21.81 -32.64 -7.91
N THR A 750 -20.76 -32.51 -7.11
CA THR A 750 -19.37 -32.84 -7.50
C THR A 750 -18.87 -34.11 -6.82
N VAL A 751 -17.75 -34.64 -7.31
CA VAL A 751 -17.08 -35.81 -6.70
C VAL A 751 -16.73 -35.51 -5.23
N ASP A 752 -16.25 -34.30 -4.92
CA ASP A 752 -15.86 -33.90 -3.58
C ASP A 752 -17.07 -33.74 -2.65
N ASN A 753 -18.22 -33.29 -3.18
CA ASN A 753 -19.47 -33.28 -2.42
C ASN A 753 -19.90 -34.70 -2.01
N VAL A 754 -19.77 -35.67 -2.90
CA VAL A 754 -20.09 -37.07 -2.60
C VAL A 754 -19.10 -37.67 -1.60
N ALA A 755 -17.83 -37.28 -1.68
CA ALA A 755 -16.78 -37.73 -0.77
C ALA A 755 -16.82 -37.02 0.61
N GLY A 756 -17.60 -35.95 0.76
CA GLY A 756 -17.67 -35.16 1.98
C GLY A 756 -16.40 -34.36 2.26
N LEU A 757 -15.78 -33.82 1.20
CA LEU A 757 -14.56 -33.02 1.28
C LEU A 757 -14.88 -31.52 1.17
N PHE A 758 -14.09 -30.67 1.84
CA PHE A 758 -14.10 -29.23 1.59
C PHE A 758 -13.64 -28.95 0.16
N ALA A 759 -14.44 -28.19 -0.57
CA ALA A 759 -14.16 -27.78 -1.95
C ALA A 759 -14.58 -26.32 -2.11
N GLY A 760 -13.67 -25.44 -1.73
CA GLY A 760 -13.80 -23.99 -1.78
C GLY A 760 -13.22 -23.43 -3.07
N SER A 761 -11.98 -22.95 -2.98
CA SER A 761 -11.18 -22.47 -4.12
C SER A 761 -10.71 -23.62 -5.02
N ARG A 762 -10.57 -24.83 -4.45
CA ARG A 762 -10.27 -26.06 -5.18
C ARG A 762 -11.39 -26.39 -6.15
N ASP A 763 -11.03 -26.69 -7.40
CA ASP A 763 -12.01 -27.15 -8.37
C ASP A 763 -12.27 -28.66 -8.25
N SER A 764 -13.53 -29.05 -8.45
CA SER A 764 -13.97 -30.44 -8.40
C SER A 764 -15.04 -30.66 -9.47
N PRO A 765 -14.88 -31.65 -10.35
CA PRO A 765 -15.78 -31.84 -11.47
C PRO A 765 -17.15 -32.39 -11.03
N LEU A 766 -18.18 -32.08 -11.81
CA LEU A 766 -19.51 -32.62 -11.62
C LEU A 766 -19.52 -34.16 -11.74
N THR A 767 -20.33 -34.82 -10.91
CA THR A 767 -20.64 -36.23 -11.08
C THR A 767 -21.61 -36.42 -12.25
N THR A 768 -21.77 -37.65 -12.73
CA THR A 768 -22.83 -37.98 -13.68
C THR A 768 -24.21 -37.60 -13.15
N HIS A 769 -24.44 -37.76 -11.84
CA HIS A 769 -25.67 -37.29 -11.20
C HIS A 769 -25.77 -35.76 -11.18
N GLY A 770 -24.68 -35.05 -10.89
CA GLY A 770 -24.61 -33.59 -10.89
C GLY A 770 -24.94 -32.97 -12.26
N VAL A 771 -24.48 -33.57 -13.35
CA VAL A 771 -24.83 -33.14 -14.71
C VAL A 771 -26.33 -33.33 -15.00
N LEU A 772 -26.93 -34.44 -14.54
CA LEU A 772 -28.37 -34.64 -14.65
C LEU A 772 -29.16 -33.63 -13.81
N GLN A 773 -28.68 -33.28 -12.61
CA GLN A 773 -29.28 -32.23 -11.79
C GLN A 773 -29.26 -30.88 -12.53
N ALA A 774 -28.10 -30.48 -13.09
CA ALA A 774 -27.95 -29.22 -13.83
C ALA A 774 -28.88 -29.16 -15.05
N ARG A 775 -28.98 -30.26 -15.80
CA ARG A 775 -29.91 -30.36 -16.94
C ARG A 775 -31.37 -30.24 -16.50
N ARG A 776 -31.76 -30.90 -15.41
CA ARG A 776 -33.14 -30.79 -14.88
C ARG A 776 -33.47 -29.38 -14.41
N LEU A 777 -32.51 -28.71 -13.78
CA LEU A 777 -32.66 -27.30 -13.40
C LEU A 777 -32.87 -26.43 -14.65
N ALA A 778 -32.04 -26.61 -15.68
CA ALA A 778 -32.12 -25.87 -16.92
C ALA A 778 -33.49 -26.05 -17.61
N GLU A 779 -33.95 -27.29 -17.75
CA GLU A 779 -35.27 -27.63 -18.29
C GLU A 779 -36.41 -27.01 -17.46
N HIS A 780 -36.30 -27.03 -16.12
CA HIS A 780 -37.28 -26.44 -15.21
C HIS A 780 -37.36 -24.92 -15.33
N LEU A 781 -36.22 -24.21 -15.35
CA LEU A 781 -36.19 -22.76 -15.51
C LEU A 781 -36.71 -22.33 -16.88
N ALA A 782 -36.36 -23.07 -17.95
CA ALA A 782 -36.89 -22.83 -19.30
C ALA A 782 -38.40 -23.06 -19.41
N ALA A 783 -38.93 -24.08 -18.71
CA ALA A 783 -40.37 -24.38 -18.69
C ALA A 783 -41.20 -23.31 -17.97
N ARG A 784 -40.57 -22.51 -17.09
CA ARG A 784 -41.22 -21.38 -16.39
C ARG A 784 -41.31 -20.11 -17.25
N ASP A 785 -40.86 -20.17 -18.50
CA ASP A 785 -40.81 -19.04 -19.46
C ASP A 785 -40.10 -17.80 -18.89
N LEU A 786 -39.08 -18.04 -18.05
CA LEU A 786 -38.22 -17.01 -17.49
C LEU A 786 -37.12 -16.68 -18.50
N ALA A 787 -37.32 -15.64 -19.30
CA ALA A 787 -36.30 -15.11 -20.20
C ALA A 787 -35.17 -14.47 -19.38
N LEU A 788 -34.05 -15.19 -19.24
CA LEU A 788 -32.88 -14.69 -18.53
C LEU A 788 -32.21 -13.59 -19.35
N THR A 789 -32.05 -12.42 -18.73
CA THR A 789 -31.34 -11.29 -19.33
C THR A 789 -29.85 -11.34 -19.06
N HIS A 790 -29.46 -11.85 -17.89
CA HIS A 790 -28.07 -11.90 -17.44
C HIS A 790 -27.83 -13.21 -16.70
N LEU A 791 -26.66 -13.81 -16.94
CA LEU A 791 -26.25 -15.06 -16.32
C LEU A 791 -24.80 -14.94 -15.83
N PHE A 792 -24.64 -14.80 -14.53
CA PHE A 792 -23.34 -14.75 -13.86
C PHE A 792 -23.00 -16.12 -13.29
N SER A 793 -21.71 -16.48 -13.31
CA SER A 793 -21.22 -17.69 -12.66
C SER A 793 -19.88 -17.47 -12.00
N SER A 794 -19.60 -18.22 -10.94
CA SER A 794 -18.21 -18.45 -10.54
C SER A 794 -17.44 -19.07 -11.70
N ASP A 795 -16.19 -18.67 -11.86
CA ASP A 795 -15.25 -19.23 -12.83
C ASP A 795 -14.83 -20.69 -12.57
N LEU A 796 -15.16 -21.28 -11.41
CA LEU A 796 -14.91 -22.69 -11.11
C LEU A 796 -15.77 -23.62 -11.97
N GLN A 797 -15.18 -24.69 -12.50
CA GLN A 797 -15.78 -25.53 -13.54
C GLN A 797 -17.15 -26.09 -13.14
N ARG A 798 -17.35 -26.46 -11.88
CA ARG A 798 -18.64 -26.96 -11.38
C ARG A 798 -19.78 -25.95 -11.53
N ALA A 799 -19.50 -24.67 -11.30
CA ALA A 799 -20.47 -23.59 -11.44
C ALA A 799 -20.66 -23.26 -12.92
N VAL A 800 -19.57 -23.09 -13.68
CA VAL A 800 -19.58 -22.84 -15.12
C VAL A 800 -20.40 -23.90 -15.87
N LYS A 801 -20.14 -25.19 -15.68
CA LYS A 801 -20.90 -26.28 -16.34
C LYS A 801 -22.39 -26.27 -15.98
N THR A 802 -22.73 -25.86 -14.77
CA THR A 802 -24.13 -25.72 -14.35
C THR A 802 -24.77 -24.52 -15.04
N ALA A 803 -24.06 -23.38 -15.12
CA ALA A 803 -24.51 -22.18 -15.82
C ALA A 803 -24.66 -22.41 -17.33
N GLU A 804 -23.71 -23.06 -17.98
CA GLU A 804 -23.77 -23.42 -19.40
C GLU A 804 -24.98 -24.30 -19.72
N ALA A 805 -25.32 -25.25 -18.83
CA ALA A 805 -26.53 -26.04 -18.99
C ALA A 805 -27.80 -25.18 -18.93
N VAL A 806 -27.88 -24.24 -17.97
CA VAL A 806 -29.00 -23.28 -17.87
C VAL A 806 -29.06 -22.38 -19.10
N CYS A 807 -27.92 -21.86 -19.54
CA CYS A 807 -27.77 -21.01 -20.71
C CYS A 807 -28.27 -21.71 -21.98
N GLY A 808 -27.80 -22.94 -22.23
CA GLY A 808 -28.16 -23.71 -23.42
C GLY A 808 -29.63 -24.17 -23.48
N ALA A 809 -30.37 -24.08 -22.37
CA ALA A 809 -31.81 -24.34 -22.35
C ALA A 809 -32.66 -23.07 -22.56
N GLN A 810 -32.05 -21.87 -22.52
CA GLN A 810 -32.75 -20.62 -22.79
C GLN A 810 -33.03 -20.49 -24.29
N LYS A 811 -34.17 -19.87 -24.62
CA LYS A 811 -34.57 -19.62 -26.02
C LYS A 811 -33.85 -18.41 -26.64
N GLN A 812 -33.07 -17.68 -25.85
CA GLN A 812 -32.49 -16.40 -26.20
C GLN A 812 -31.08 -16.61 -26.77
N ALA A 813 -30.86 -16.16 -28.02
CA ALA A 813 -29.64 -16.49 -28.77
C ALA A 813 -28.37 -15.83 -28.22
N ASP A 814 -28.50 -14.65 -27.59
CA ASP A 814 -27.37 -13.80 -27.21
C ASP A 814 -27.03 -13.85 -25.70
N LEU A 815 -27.58 -14.82 -24.95
CA LEU A 815 -27.26 -14.96 -23.54
C LEU A 815 -25.87 -15.61 -23.40
N ALA A 816 -24.93 -14.88 -22.80
CA ALA A 816 -23.60 -15.39 -22.45
C ALA A 816 -23.46 -15.62 -20.94
N VAL A 817 -22.61 -16.59 -20.57
CA VAL A 817 -22.23 -16.82 -19.17
C VAL A 817 -21.06 -15.89 -18.83
N VAL A 818 -21.30 -14.91 -17.96
CA VAL A 818 -20.26 -14.03 -17.43
C VAL A 818 -19.60 -14.71 -16.23
N ARG A 819 -18.31 -15.03 -16.35
CA ARG A 819 -17.55 -15.78 -15.34
C ARG A 819 -16.77 -14.81 -14.45
N LEU A 820 -16.96 -14.91 -13.14
CA LEU A 820 -16.47 -13.93 -12.17
C LEU A 820 -15.76 -14.62 -10.98
N GLY A 821 -14.57 -14.14 -10.63
CA GLY A 821 -13.78 -14.65 -9.50
C GLY A 821 -14.38 -14.29 -8.14
N GLU A 822 -15.12 -13.18 -8.07
CA GLU A 822 -15.85 -12.68 -6.91
C GLU A 822 -16.88 -13.68 -6.39
N LEU A 823 -17.39 -14.53 -7.29
CA LEU A 823 -18.41 -15.54 -6.99
C LEU A 823 -17.83 -16.90 -6.57
N ARG A 824 -16.50 -17.05 -6.46
CA ARG A 824 -15.87 -18.27 -5.95
C ARG A 824 -16.34 -18.59 -4.53
N GLU A 825 -16.37 -19.89 -4.19
CA GLU A 825 -16.68 -20.32 -2.83
C GLU A 825 -15.62 -19.81 -1.85
N LYS A 826 -15.93 -19.85 -0.56
CA LYS A 826 -14.94 -19.62 0.50
C LYS A 826 -13.65 -20.39 0.24
N ASP A 827 -12.50 -19.71 0.27
CA ASP A 827 -11.21 -20.41 0.27
C ASP A 827 -10.96 -21.06 1.63
N PHE A 828 -10.77 -22.37 1.68
CA PHE A 828 -10.49 -23.09 2.92
C PHE A 828 -9.00 -23.21 3.24
N GLY A 829 -8.11 -22.67 2.41
CA GLY A 829 -6.66 -22.75 2.63
C GLY A 829 -6.19 -24.20 2.75
N THR A 830 -5.51 -24.54 3.84
CA THR A 830 -5.05 -25.92 4.09
C THR A 830 -6.19 -26.92 4.31
N GLY A 831 -7.43 -26.45 4.47
CA GLY A 831 -8.63 -27.29 4.56
C GLY A 831 -9.11 -27.85 3.22
N GLU A 832 -8.67 -27.31 2.08
CA GLU A 832 -9.11 -27.76 0.75
C GLU A 832 -8.85 -29.26 0.52
N GLY A 833 -9.88 -30.00 0.12
CA GLY A 833 -9.81 -31.44 -0.10
C GLY A 833 -9.79 -32.30 1.18
N THR A 834 -9.89 -31.72 2.36
CA THR A 834 -9.99 -32.45 3.64
C THR A 834 -11.45 -32.79 3.98
N LYS A 835 -11.68 -33.76 4.87
CA LYS A 835 -13.06 -34.13 5.27
C LYS A 835 -13.73 -32.99 6.03
N VAL A 836 -14.97 -32.68 5.64
CA VAL A 836 -15.80 -31.68 6.34
C VAL A 836 -15.93 -32.05 7.81
N GLY A 837 -15.57 -31.12 8.70
CA GLY A 837 -15.59 -31.31 10.16
C GLY A 837 -14.24 -31.67 10.77
N ALA A 838 -13.17 -31.82 9.98
CA ALA A 838 -11.81 -31.74 10.51
C ALA A 838 -11.56 -30.30 11.02
N GLY A 839 -11.13 -30.14 12.27
CA GLY A 839 -10.89 -28.82 12.87
C GLY A 839 -9.50 -28.28 12.53
N GLY A 840 -9.36 -26.95 12.46
CA GLY A 840 -8.08 -26.25 12.27
C GLY A 840 -7.65 -26.22 10.81
N HIS A 841 -7.85 -25.08 10.15
CA HIS A 841 -7.35 -24.81 8.79
C HIS A 841 -6.67 -23.45 8.78
N GLU A 842 -5.42 -23.42 8.32
CA GLU A 842 -4.62 -22.21 8.17
C GLU A 842 -4.85 -21.61 6.78
N GLY A 843 -4.77 -20.28 6.68
CA GLY A 843 -4.96 -19.56 5.42
C GLY A 843 -6.39 -19.56 4.88
N ALA A 844 -7.38 -20.01 5.67
CA ALA A 844 -8.78 -19.97 5.25
C ALA A 844 -9.30 -18.52 5.20
N GLU A 845 -10.07 -18.21 4.15
CA GLU A 845 -10.65 -16.90 3.93
C GLU A 845 -11.58 -16.49 5.07
N THR A 846 -11.48 -15.22 5.49
CA THR A 846 -12.33 -14.67 6.54
C THR A 846 -13.73 -14.33 6.00
N ASN A 847 -14.72 -14.23 6.89
CA ASN A 847 -16.05 -13.79 6.50
C ASN A 847 -16.07 -12.36 5.94
N GLU A 848 -15.14 -11.51 6.39
CA GLU A 848 -14.96 -10.14 5.92
C GLU A 848 -14.38 -10.10 4.51
N ALA A 849 -13.35 -10.90 4.21
CA ALA A 849 -12.80 -11.00 2.86
C ALA A 849 -13.86 -11.49 1.84
N MET A 850 -14.64 -12.52 2.19
CA MET A 850 -15.79 -12.94 1.38
C MET A 850 -16.80 -11.82 1.18
N ARG A 851 -17.05 -11.02 2.22
CA ARG A 851 -17.99 -9.91 2.15
C ARG A 851 -17.52 -8.83 1.18
N LEU A 852 -16.25 -8.47 1.20
CA LEU A 852 -15.67 -7.50 0.26
C LEU A 852 -15.79 -7.97 -1.20
N ARG A 853 -15.57 -9.27 -1.48
CA ARG A 853 -15.80 -9.83 -2.83
C ARG A 853 -17.26 -9.73 -3.26
N VAL A 854 -18.18 -10.06 -2.35
CA VAL A 854 -19.62 -9.95 -2.60
C VAL A 854 -20.03 -8.50 -2.86
N ASP A 855 -19.50 -7.54 -2.10
CA ASP A 855 -19.82 -6.13 -2.27
C ASP A 855 -19.32 -5.62 -3.63
N ARG A 856 -18.09 -5.98 -4.04
CA ARG A 856 -17.60 -5.72 -5.39
C ARG A 856 -18.51 -6.29 -6.49
N PHE A 857 -18.96 -7.55 -6.35
CA PHE A 857 -19.90 -8.14 -7.30
C PHE A 857 -21.23 -7.37 -7.37
N LEU A 858 -21.74 -6.90 -6.22
CA LEU A 858 -22.95 -6.10 -6.19
C LEU A 858 -22.77 -4.78 -6.93
N ASP A 859 -21.69 -4.07 -6.63
CA ASP A 859 -21.44 -2.71 -7.11
C ASP A 859 -21.07 -2.69 -8.61
N ASP A 860 -20.21 -3.62 -9.05
CA ASP A 860 -19.67 -3.62 -10.42
C ASP A 860 -20.58 -4.35 -11.42
N HIS A 861 -21.42 -5.27 -10.96
CA HIS A 861 -22.23 -6.11 -11.85
C HIS A 861 -23.73 -6.05 -11.57
N LEU A 862 -24.17 -6.29 -10.33
CA LEU A 862 -25.60 -6.45 -10.06
C LEU A 862 -26.36 -5.11 -10.07
N VAL A 863 -25.78 -4.07 -9.49
CA VAL A 863 -26.37 -2.73 -9.41
C VAL A 863 -26.52 -2.12 -10.80
N PRO A 864 -25.49 -2.07 -11.68
CA PRO A 864 -25.66 -1.56 -13.04
C PRO A 864 -26.80 -2.26 -13.81
N VAL A 865 -26.91 -3.59 -13.69
CA VAL A 865 -27.97 -4.38 -14.32
C VAL A 865 -29.36 -4.08 -13.74
N PHE A 866 -29.45 -3.80 -12.45
CA PHE A 866 -30.69 -3.36 -11.82
C PHE A 866 -31.14 -2.00 -12.34
N LEU A 867 -30.20 -1.07 -12.46
CA LEU A 867 -30.45 0.30 -12.87
C LEU A 867 -30.81 0.43 -14.35
N ALA A 868 -30.31 -0.48 -15.19
CA ALA A 868 -30.64 -0.56 -16.61
C ALA A 868 -32.12 -0.88 -16.89
N GLY A 869 -32.90 -1.36 -15.91
CA GLY A 869 -34.34 -1.52 -16.02
C GLY A 869 -34.87 -2.89 -15.59
N LYS A 870 -35.80 -3.46 -16.37
CA LYS A 870 -36.34 -4.80 -16.08
C LYS A 870 -35.32 -5.88 -16.41
N SER A 871 -34.92 -6.65 -15.42
CA SER A 871 -33.94 -7.72 -15.61
C SER A 871 -34.38 -9.01 -14.91
N THR A 872 -34.03 -10.14 -15.52
CA THR A 872 -34.04 -11.45 -14.87
C THR A 872 -32.60 -11.93 -14.83
N VAL A 873 -32.02 -11.98 -13.64
CA VAL A 873 -30.62 -12.28 -13.39
C VAL A 873 -30.52 -13.65 -12.75
N CYS A 874 -29.67 -14.51 -13.30
CA CYS A 874 -29.32 -15.79 -12.71
C CYS A 874 -27.85 -15.77 -12.28
N VAL A 875 -27.56 -16.17 -11.04
CA VAL A 875 -26.23 -16.24 -10.46
C VAL A 875 -25.97 -17.68 -10.05
N VAL A 876 -25.04 -18.35 -10.71
CA VAL A 876 -24.67 -19.75 -10.43
C VAL A 876 -23.35 -19.78 -9.68
N ALA A 877 -23.39 -20.11 -8.38
CA ALA A 877 -22.22 -20.11 -7.51
C ALA A 877 -22.29 -21.25 -6.48
N HIS A 878 -21.88 -20.98 -5.23
CA HIS A 878 -21.62 -21.99 -4.20
C HIS A 878 -22.36 -21.68 -2.89
N GLY A 879 -22.44 -22.66 -1.99
CA GLY A 879 -23.37 -22.60 -0.87
C GLY A 879 -23.08 -21.46 0.12
N ILE A 880 -21.82 -21.29 0.52
CA ILE A 880 -21.45 -20.28 1.53
C ILE A 880 -21.51 -18.89 0.90
N ILE A 881 -20.87 -18.69 -0.25
CA ILE A 881 -20.84 -17.39 -0.93
C ILE A 881 -22.25 -16.89 -1.31
N LEU A 882 -23.17 -17.77 -1.73
CA LEU A 882 -24.57 -17.37 -2.01
C LEU A 882 -25.30 -16.95 -0.74
N GLY A 883 -24.99 -17.58 0.41
CA GLY A 883 -25.49 -17.15 1.71
C GLY A 883 -24.98 -15.75 2.09
N VAL A 884 -23.71 -15.47 1.86
CA VAL A 884 -23.10 -14.14 2.08
C VAL A 884 -23.71 -13.10 1.15
N LEU A 885 -23.89 -13.43 -0.14
CA LEU A 885 -24.53 -12.58 -1.14
C LEU A 885 -25.97 -12.23 -0.76
N PHE A 886 -26.79 -13.23 -0.41
CA PHE A 886 -28.15 -12.99 0.03
C PHE A 886 -28.19 -12.11 1.30
N LYS A 887 -27.31 -12.39 2.27
CA LYS A 887 -27.18 -11.56 3.48
C LYS A 887 -26.82 -10.12 3.12
N ALA A 888 -25.92 -9.91 2.15
CA ALA A 888 -25.53 -8.60 1.66
C ALA A 888 -26.65 -7.78 1.06
N ILE A 889 -27.49 -8.42 0.26
CA ILE A 889 -28.67 -7.78 -0.31
C ILE A 889 -29.70 -7.50 0.81
N SER A 890 -29.91 -8.44 1.73
CA SER A 890 -30.94 -8.33 2.78
C SER A 890 -30.65 -7.27 3.85
N VAL A 891 -29.38 -6.95 4.11
CA VAL A 891 -28.98 -5.85 5.01
C VAL A 891 -29.26 -4.49 4.37
N ARG A 892 -29.15 -4.43 3.05
CA ARG A 892 -29.32 -3.22 2.25
C ARG A 892 -30.79 -2.94 1.89
N ILE A 893 -31.59 -3.99 1.71
CA ILE A 893 -32.97 -3.89 1.23
C ILE A 893 -33.88 -4.72 2.13
N PRO A 894 -34.90 -4.10 2.77
CA PRO A 894 -35.89 -4.84 3.54
C PRO A 894 -36.58 -5.90 2.67
N TYR A 895 -36.72 -7.12 3.20
CA TYR A 895 -37.33 -8.23 2.47
C TYR A 895 -38.56 -8.81 3.16
N THR A 896 -39.46 -9.37 2.35
CA THR A 896 -40.62 -10.15 2.82
C THR A 896 -40.61 -11.54 2.21
N LEU A 897 -41.17 -12.51 2.93
CA LEU A 897 -41.34 -13.88 2.44
C LEU A 897 -42.71 -14.04 1.78
N ALA A 898 -42.73 -14.56 0.56
CA ALA A 898 -43.97 -15.01 -0.06
C ALA A 898 -44.52 -16.25 0.70
N PRO A 899 -45.83 -16.53 0.63
CA PRO A 899 -46.44 -17.69 1.30
C PRO A 899 -45.77 -19.04 0.99
N SER A 900 -45.23 -19.19 -0.23
CA SER A 900 -44.47 -20.37 -0.67
C SER A 900 -43.11 -20.53 0.02
N ALA A 901 -42.45 -19.43 0.41
CA ALA A 901 -41.20 -19.45 1.16
C ALA A 901 -41.44 -19.56 2.68
N ALA A 902 -42.56 -19.00 3.16
CA ALA A 902 -42.95 -19.02 4.57
C ALA A 902 -43.29 -20.43 5.10
N SER A 903 -43.56 -21.41 4.23
CA SER A 903 -43.79 -22.80 4.66
C SER A 903 -42.52 -23.53 5.08
N GLU A 904 -41.34 -23.09 4.62
CA GLU A 904 -40.05 -23.69 4.99
C GLU A 904 -39.36 -22.95 6.16
N PHE A 905 -39.63 -21.65 6.32
CA PHE A 905 -39.06 -20.81 7.38
C PHE A 905 -40.17 -20.08 8.12
N SER A 906 -40.25 -20.27 9.44
CA SER A 906 -41.31 -19.70 10.29
C SER A 906 -41.32 -18.17 10.33
N ASP A 907 -40.19 -17.52 10.04
CA ASP A 907 -40.05 -16.06 9.99
C ASP A 907 -38.77 -15.61 9.24
N VAL A 908 -38.70 -14.33 8.90
CA VAL A 908 -37.57 -13.59 8.29
C VAL A 908 -36.27 -13.83 9.05
N VAL A 909 -36.32 -13.85 10.39
CA VAL A 909 -35.17 -14.07 11.27
C VAL A 909 -34.60 -15.50 11.17
N ALA A 910 -35.42 -16.49 10.84
CA ALA A 910 -34.97 -17.87 10.65
C ALA A 910 -34.18 -18.03 9.35
N LEU A 911 -34.61 -17.33 8.29
CA LEU A 911 -33.93 -17.33 6.99
C LEU A 911 -32.53 -16.70 7.08
N SER A 912 -32.39 -15.57 7.79
CA SER A 912 -31.10 -14.89 7.95
C SER A 912 -30.07 -15.66 8.79
N ARG A 913 -30.52 -16.66 9.57
CA ARG A 913 -29.66 -17.49 10.44
C ARG A 913 -29.28 -18.86 9.86
N ARG A 914 -30.06 -19.41 8.92
CA ARG A 914 -29.94 -20.81 8.48
C ARG A 914 -30.25 -21.02 7.00
N LEU A 915 -29.69 -20.18 6.12
CA LEU A 915 -29.71 -20.50 4.68
C LEU A 915 -28.87 -21.75 4.43
N TRP A 916 -29.47 -22.77 3.84
CA TRP A 916 -28.80 -23.99 3.41
C TRP A 916 -29.17 -24.29 1.97
N TRP A 917 -28.27 -24.95 1.25
CA TRP A 917 -28.38 -25.12 -0.19
C TRP A 917 -28.23 -26.59 -0.56
N SER A 918 -29.19 -27.14 -1.28
CA SER A 918 -29.02 -28.39 -2.02
C SER A 918 -28.26 -28.13 -3.32
N ASN A 919 -27.56 -29.13 -3.86
CA ASN A 919 -26.96 -29.00 -5.20
C ASN A 919 -28.06 -28.73 -6.23
N THR A 920 -27.87 -27.73 -7.09
CA THR A 920 -28.90 -27.15 -7.99
C THR A 920 -30.15 -26.59 -7.30
N GLY A 921 -30.16 -26.50 -5.97
CA GLY A 921 -31.18 -25.74 -5.25
C GLY A 921 -31.04 -24.26 -5.55
N TYR A 922 -32.16 -23.57 -5.72
CA TYR A 922 -32.17 -22.14 -6.04
C TYR A 922 -33.01 -21.31 -5.07
N LEU A 923 -32.58 -20.07 -4.84
CA LEU A 923 -33.38 -19.03 -4.21
C LEU A 923 -33.87 -18.10 -5.30
N GLU A 924 -35.15 -17.74 -5.24
CA GLU A 924 -35.75 -16.78 -6.15
C GLU A 924 -36.27 -15.59 -5.35
N ALA A 925 -35.83 -14.39 -5.75
CA ALA A 925 -36.30 -13.15 -5.16
C ALA A 925 -36.66 -12.13 -6.26
N VAL A 926 -37.62 -11.27 -5.96
CA VAL A 926 -38.07 -10.19 -6.84
C VAL A 926 -37.82 -8.88 -6.13
N LEU A 927 -36.92 -8.07 -6.68
CA LEU A 927 -36.67 -6.71 -6.27
C LEU A 927 -37.59 -5.78 -7.07
N SER A 928 -38.48 -5.09 -6.39
CA SER A 928 -39.43 -4.17 -7.02
C SER A 928 -39.60 -2.87 -6.22
N PRO A 929 -39.94 -1.75 -6.86
CA PRO A 929 -40.24 -0.50 -6.18
C PRO A 929 -41.58 -0.64 -5.47
N ALA A 930 -41.69 -0.15 -4.24
CA ALA A 930 -42.99 -0.05 -3.59
C ALA A 930 -43.94 0.85 -4.41
N PRO A 931 -45.26 0.56 -4.47
CA PRO A 931 -46.22 1.39 -5.18
C PRO A 931 -46.23 2.82 -4.58
N GLY A 932 -45.66 3.80 -5.29
CA GLY A 932 -45.68 5.21 -4.90
C GLY A 932 -44.34 5.94 -4.78
N ARG A 933 -43.21 5.22 -4.79
CA ARG A 933 -41.76 5.63 -4.75
C ARG A 933 -41.03 4.77 -3.69
N LEU A 934 -39.70 4.84 -3.71
CA LEU A 934 -38.78 4.23 -2.73
C LEU A 934 -39.34 4.25 -1.29
N PRO A 935 -39.15 3.18 -0.49
CA PRO A 935 -38.04 2.21 -0.58
C PRO A 935 -38.26 1.05 -1.55
N LEU A 936 -37.14 0.47 -2.02
CA LEU A 936 -37.13 -0.81 -2.73
C LEU A 936 -37.56 -1.93 -1.77
N LYS A 937 -38.29 -2.92 -2.30
CA LYS A 937 -38.72 -4.08 -1.54
C LYS A 937 -38.23 -5.36 -2.23
N LEU A 938 -37.57 -6.22 -1.46
CA LEU A 938 -37.19 -7.56 -1.89
C LEU A 938 -38.27 -8.57 -1.48
N SER A 939 -38.90 -9.24 -2.43
CA SER A 939 -39.83 -10.34 -2.16
C SER A 939 -39.10 -11.66 -2.40
N VAL A 940 -38.91 -12.48 -1.37
CA VAL A 940 -38.32 -13.82 -1.51
C VAL A 940 -39.44 -14.80 -1.81
N GLU A 941 -39.46 -15.33 -3.03
CA GLU A 941 -40.51 -16.20 -3.56
C GLU A 941 -40.27 -17.67 -3.26
N THR A 942 -39.01 -18.09 -3.29
CA THR A 942 -38.60 -19.49 -3.08
C THR A 942 -37.23 -19.50 -2.43
N VAL A 943 -37.02 -20.42 -1.48
CA VAL A 943 -35.72 -20.67 -0.85
C VAL A 943 -35.38 -22.13 -1.10
N ASN A 944 -34.15 -22.40 -1.55
CA ASN A 944 -33.65 -23.75 -1.80
C ASN A 944 -34.64 -24.64 -2.61
N GLY A 945 -35.25 -24.10 -3.65
CA GLY A 945 -36.20 -24.80 -4.51
C GLY A 945 -35.56 -25.98 -5.23
N VAL A 946 -36.15 -27.17 -5.08
CA VAL A 946 -35.64 -28.44 -5.61
C VAL A 946 -36.69 -29.24 -6.39
N ASP A 947 -37.76 -28.59 -6.83
CA ASP A 947 -38.87 -29.25 -7.54
C ASP A 947 -38.42 -29.98 -8.82
N HIS A 948 -37.41 -29.47 -9.52
CA HIS A 948 -36.81 -30.08 -10.72
C HIS A 948 -36.13 -31.43 -10.43
N LEU A 949 -35.80 -31.69 -9.17
CA LEU A 949 -35.18 -32.94 -8.74
C LEU A 949 -36.20 -34.03 -8.42
N LYS A 950 -37.50 -33.73 -8.43
CA LYS A 950 -38.56 -34.73 -8.20
C LYS A 950 -38.43 -35.88 -9.21
N GLY A 951 -38.34 -37.10 -8.67
CA GLY A 951 -38.19 -38.32 -9.45
C GLY A 951 -36.79 -38.57 -10.03
N LEU A 952 -35.82 -37.66 -9.85
CA LEU A 952 -34.44 -37.91 -10.24
C LEU A 952 -33.78 -38.85 -9.21
N LYS A 953 -33.37 -40.04 -9.65
CA LYS A 953 -32.68 -41.02 -8.81
C LYS A 953 -31.23 -41.15 -9.26
N ARG A 954 -30.31 -41.27 -8.29
CA ARG A 954 -28.92 -41.58 -8.59
C ARG A 954 -28.81 -42.97 -9.23
N THR A 955 -28.02 -43.07 -10.29
CA THR A 955 -27.78 -44.34 -10.98
C THR A 955 -26.97 -45.28 -10.09
N ARG A 956 -27.38 -46.56 -10.05
CA ARG A 956 -26.76 -47.60 -9.21
C ARG A 956 -25.39 -48.02 -9.75
N GLY A 957 -24.57 -48.65 -8.90
CA GLY A 957 -23.28 -49.22 -9.30
C GLY A 957 -22.12 -48.22 -9.34
N GLY A 958 -22.18 -47.12 -8.60
CA GLY A 958 -21.09 -46.13 -8.50
C GLY A 958 -21.03 -45.12 -9.66
N ILE A 959 -21.66 -45.41 -10.80
CA ILE A 959 -21.68 -44.56 -12.00
C ILE A 959 -22.23 -43.16 -11.69
N GLY A 960 -23.30 -43.06 -10.90
CA GLY A 960 -23.90 -41.78 -10.54
C GLY A 960 -23.01 -40.89 -9.68
N SER A 961 -22.09 -41.49 -8.92
CA SER A 961 -21.13 -40.80 -8.05
C SER A 961 -19.78 -40.56 -8.75
N ALA A 962 -19.55 -41.13 -9.93
CA ALA A 962 -18.32 -40.97 -10.68
C ALA A 962 -18.30 -39.64 -11.44
N MET A 963 -17.09 -39.13 -11.69
CA MET A 963 -16.84 -37.97 -12.54
C MET A 963 -17.53 -38.15 -13.90
N PHE A 964 -18.22 -37.10 -14.36
CA PHE A 964 -18.88 -37.13 -15.67
C PHE A 964 -17.85 -37.10 -16.81
N ASP A 965 -17.97 -38.05 -17.73
CA ASP A 965 -17.17 -38.12 -18.95
C ASP A 965 -18.04 -37.85 -20.18
N ALA A 966 -17.83 -36.68 -20.82
CA ALA A 966 -18.59 -36.26 -21.99
C ALA A 966 -18.39 -37.16 -23.23
N ARG A 967 -17.37 -38.03 -23.24
CA ARG A 967 -17.12 -39.00 -24.31
C ARG A 967 -18.07 -40.20 -24.23
N GLN A 968 -18.69 -40.45 -23.07
CA GLN A 968 -19.60 -41.57 -22.86
C GLN A 968 -21.01 -41.24 -23.36
N LYS A 969 -21.21 -41.36 -24.67
CA LYS A 969 -22.48 -40.98 -25.32
C LYS A 969 -23.55 -42.09 -25.32
N THR A 970 -23.17 -43.38 -25.28
CA THR A 970 -24.11 -44.52 -25.25
C THR A 970 -23.52 -45.77 -24.57
N MET A 971 -24.39 -46.64 -24.06
CA MET A 971 -24.01 -47.95 -23.49
C MET A 971 -23.30 -48.85 -24.52
N ASP A 972 -23.60 -48.70 -25.81
CA ASP A 972 -22.98 -49.46 -26.91
C ASP A 972 -21.49 -49.15 -27.10
N SER A 973 -21.05 -47.95 -26.71
CA SER A 973 -19.63 -47.59 -26.75
C SER A 973 -18.78 -48.37 -25.75
N PHE A 974 -19.41 -48.86 -24.66
CA PHE A 974 -18.77 -49.65 -23.62
C PHE A 974 -18.55 -51.13 -24.02
N PHE A 975 -19.36 -51.65 -24.96
CA PHE A 975 -19.32 -53.05 -25.41
C PHE A 975 -18.59 -53.27 -26.74
N LYS A 976 -18.05 -52.23 -27.39
CA LYS A 976 -17.21 -52.43 -28.57
C LYS A 976 -15.91 -53.12 -28.14
N PRO A 977 -15.56 -54.30 -28.70
CA PRO A 977 -14.30 -54.96 -28.37
C PRO A 977 -13.16 -54.04 -28.80
N THR A 978 -12.34 -53.62 -27.84
CA THR A 978 -11.05 -53.01 -28.13
C THR A 978 -10.24 -54.06 -28.90
N SER A 979 -9.95 -53.76 -30.17
CA SER A 979 -9.11 -54.63 -31.00
C SER A 979 -7.76 -54.78 -30.30
N ARG A 980 -7.54 -55.96 -29.70
CA ARG A 980 -6.26 -56.40 -29.18
C ARG A 980 -5.20 -56.28 -30.27
N LYS A 981 -4.27 -55.35 -30.10
CA LYS A 981 -2.85 -55.60 -30.38
C LYS A 981 -2.05 -55.14 -29.18
N ARG A 982 -1.84 -56.09 -28.25
CA ARG A 982 -0.70 -56.09 -27.33
C ARG A 982 0.36 -57.04 -27.89
N LYS A 983 1.60 -56.77 -27.45
CA LYS A 983 2.88 -57.50 -27.61
C LYS A 983 3.81 -56.87 -28.65
N HIS A 984 5.05 -56.53 -28.30
CA HIS A 984 5.96 -57.36 -27.51
C HIS A 984 6.75 -56.62 -26.42
N ASP A 985 7.03 -57.39 -25.37
CA ASP A 985 7.75 -57.13 -24.13
C ASP A 985 9.22 -56.66 -24.25
N ASP A 986 9.71 -56.10 -23.14
CA ASP A 986 11.08 -56.08 -22.61
C ASP A 986 12.25 -55.69 -23.53
N LYS A 987 12.77 -54.47 -23.30
CA LYS A 987 14.15 -54.23 -22.86
C LYS A 987 14.36 -52.80 -22.35
#